data_AF-A6RFJ1-F1
#
_entry.id   AF-A6RFJ1-F1
#
_cell.length_a   1.000
_cell.length_b   1.000
_cell.length_c   1.000
_cell.angle_alpha   90.00
_cell.angle_beta   90.00
_cell.angle_gamma   90.00
#
_symmetry.space_group_name_H-M   'P 1'
#
loop_
_entity.id
_entity.type
_entity.pdbx_description
1 polymer ?
#
loop_
_entity_poly.entity_id
_entity_poly.type
_entity_poly.pdbx_seq_one_letter_code
_entity_poly.pdbx_strand_id
1 'polypeptide(L)'
;MKTKLDGRDWAGKALASQQEFLSASTPDPIYAYFGVSAAGMADPTGTKDGFSYQTFDLRENCSARKHVTSMSTDVDVLVPLPICELTDTSIQPTAALHEFSNVTSGGVVHLDIKSTTCRLGFSNYTKVYVHMKNPRTELCEPRELTAEMQRVNCTERYPQSQSSALFDDENGDFRWLLTVSDIRYSQKFTPSSTPRLNISHWTRDVKQVTTILCKPQYTVMRRNLTYEHYDSGIPRIQLQNPNERLSIVNLDGISSSVLSGAVFQSLKAGALLFRPINPQPETLPSNDGVNTLFQLMVKGSEGGATLEKFLDGEIMNKAFQRVYGGIASQFAQQNLLVPISEDITGKVVYIEDRLHVTIHSLWVMLASFVILSVLTVIILFTRPSEFASRDPGSIAAQATILAGSNELQPLLQDAGHLSGRGIGDKLRNYTFRTSTYRSFRITARYDLRESITSIDEHVVEASGFWKPLAARRPMLVLTFIMPMLAISALEIMQQFSNSNEGLMTIHSAKWKYVPQYLCAVVAVIIATFYNNLDFTVAMFAPFEALRKGNVTAGRSIVTHLLGKIPLVALWDAVRGNHIGAISSTIAAFAASFLTIVISGLWNIDPSVRQSHSAIAYRTDHWNVALKNYSSNDGNAGLVLRLLRHHNLTTPPWTWNEFILPKIHVDAPNARLGLVDRDEYVPKSPITYTFTLPALRPSLNCRLLTADDISLANSYGPGPHQGTYQTITTAAVRAKLPPSCLATLPENVTIAEFNLTYLEVEGFSTGGGYVGSLFDLYLPPLDPAHLVDIWERQDNPIGCPSVGIAFGYMRANHTSLTNITAAICNQEIQKISTEVTFAGDPNLGFVDHTDPPKYKNTLPIELLTNGTNGFSSFSFRVQEPLRPSLETHSKGTSQKGQPPGPETFDIFYEIIHGPYGDTSPELLMGAENANKLLDVVNHYYRLYMTQVINLTLRKPMDTPETKQRWRRQVAGNSNNNHDRDNDSDASSALNPPSQQNFTGTLHIATPRLKSNFGPKLALQLILAVMVILGCLAVFTMQVPLDDASFSLLLFMYSRESKKRFDLRFF
;
A
#
# COMPACT_ATOMS: atom_id res chain seq x y z
N MET A 1 18.25 -4.76 7.86
CA MET A 1 18.97 -3.74 8.65
C MET A 1 18.19 -3.53 9.95
N LYS A 2 18.87 -3.47 11.10
CA LYS A 2 18.25 -3.24 12.41
C LYS A 2 18.67 -1.86 12.92
N THR A 3 17.86 -1.21 13.74
CA THR A 3 18.29 -0.03 14.52
C THR A 3 18.25 -0.33 16.02
N LYS A 4 19.05 0.41 16.79
CA LYS A 4 19.08 0.36 18.25
C LYS A 4 18.90 1.77 18.79
N LEU A 5 18.14 1.90 19.86
CA LEU A 5 18.08 3.15 20.63
C LEU A 5 19.38 3.27 21.43
N ASP A 6 20.26 4.19 21.05
CA ASP A 6 21.52 4.47 21.74
C ASP A 6 21.78 5.99 21.73
N GLY A 7 21.94 6.55 22.93
CA GLY A 7 22.17 7.98 23.11
C GLY A 7 23.64 8.39 23.18
N ARG A 8 24.57 7.45 23.27
CA ARG A 8 25.96 7.75 23.65
C ARG A 8 26.73 8.54 22.60
N ASP A 9 26.55 8.24 21.31
CA ASP A 9 27.23 8.97 20.22
C ASP A 9 26.70 10.41 20.11
N TRP A 10 25.37 10.58 20.14
CA TRP A 10 24.76 11.91 20.15
C TRP A 10 25.17 12.70 21.39
N ALA A 11 25.08 12.10 22.59
CA ALA A 11 25.47 12.75 23.84
C ALA A 11 26.96 13.14 23.85
N GLY A 12 27.84 12.26 23.39
CA GLY A 12 29.29 12.54 23.32
C GLY A 12 29.65 13.72 22.42
N LYS A 13 28.88 13.94 21.33
CA LYS A 13 29.05 15.09 20.43
C LYS A 13 28.35 16.34 20.95
N ALA A 14 27.09 16.22 21.36
CA ALA A 14 26.25 17.36 21.72
C ALA A 14 26.57 17.95 23.10
N LEU A 15 27.05 17.15 24.05
CA LEU A 15 27.37 17.59 25.41
C LEU A 15 28.83 18.02 25.59
N ALA A 16 29.64 18.00 24.53
CA ALA A 16 31.05 18.40 24.60
C ALA A 16 31.24 19.92 24.80
N SER A 17 30.33 20.75 24.26
CA SER A 17 30.29 22.20 24.52
C SER A 17 28.90 22.80 24.23
N GLN A 18 28.63 24.00 24.76
CA GLN A 18 27.38 24.72 24.50
C GLN A 18 27.18 25.01 23.01
N GLN A 19 28.25 25.33 22.28
CA GLN A 19 28.18 25.58 20.84
C GLN A 19 27.84 24.29 20.08
N GLU A 20 28.40 23.15 20.48
CA GLU A 20 28.10 21.87 19.84
C GLU A 20 26.66 21.43 20.09
N PHE A 21 26.10 21.65 21.27
CA PHE A 21 24.69 21.40 21.56
C PHE A 21 23.74 22.20 20.68
N LEU A 22 24.04 23.49 20.53
CA LEU A 22 23.27 24.38 19.67
C LEU A 22 23.38 23.94 18.21
N SER A 23 24.55 23.47 17.78
CA SER A 23 24.75 22.94 16.42
C SER A 23 24.08 21.57 16.18
N ALA A 24 23.98 20.74 17.22
CA ALA A 24 23.37 19.41 17.15
C ALA A 24 21.82 19.46 17.16
N SER A 25 21.24 20.58 17.56
CA SER A 25 19.80 20.75 17.65
C SER A 25 19.24 21.36 16.36
N THR A 26 18.84 20.51 15.41
CA THR A 26 18.25 20.97 14.15
C THR A 26 16.72 21.16 14.29
N PRO A 27 16.09 21.92 13.39
CA PRO A 27 14.63 22.06 13.35
C PRO A 27 13.92 20.88 12.66
N ASP A 28 14.66 19.90 12.12
CA ASP A 28 14.10 18.76 11.38
C ASP A 28 13.09 17.90 12.16
N PRO A 29 13.22 17.67 13.49
CA PRO A 29 12.21 16.94 14.27
C PRO A 29 10.84 17.64 14.27
N ILE A 30 10.84 18.97 14.26
CA ILE A 30 9.62 19.78 14.21
C ILE A 30 8.99 19.70 12.84
N TYR A 31 9.82 19.74 11.80
CA TYR A 31 9.33 19.61 10.44
C TYR A 31 8.65 18.25 10.27
N ALA A 32 9.33 17.17 10.64
CA ALA A 32 8.78 15.81 10.56
C ALA A 32 7.46 15.69 11.35
N TYR A 33 7.40 16.22 12.57
CA TYR A 33 6.17 16.23 13.36
C TYR A 33 5.04 17.00 12.67
N PHE A 34 5.31 18.22 12.20
CA PHE A 34 4.33 19.02 11.46
C PHE A 34 3.82 18.28 10.21
N GLY A 35 4.73 17.65 9.48
CA GLY A 35 4.43 16.89 8.28
C GLY A 35 3.46 15.75 8.52
N VAL A 36 3.66 15.00 9.61
CA VAL A 36 2.76 13.92 10.02
C VAL A 36 1.44 14.48 10.56
N SER A 37 1.49 15.43 11.51
CA SER A 37 0.30 15.88 12.25
C SER A 37 -0.62 16.81 11.47
N ALA A 38 -0.06 17.68 10.62
CA ALA A 38 -0.81 18.74 9.93
C ALA A 38 -0.93 18.49 8.41
N ALA A 39 0.11 17.96 7.76
CA ALA A 39 0.09 17.65 6.32
C ALA A 39 -0.42 16.22 6.01
N GLY A 40 -0.56 15.35 7.02
CA GLY A 40 -1.06 13.99 6.88
C GLY A 40 -0.09 13.02 6.22
N MET A 41 1.21 13.33 6.22
CA MET A 41 2.24 12.42 5.72
C MET A 41 2.34 11.16 6.59
N ALA A 42 2.82 10.05 6.02
CA ALA A 42 3.05 8.84 6.79
C ALA A 42 4.16 9.07 7.84
N ASP A 43 4.05 8.40 8.98
CA ASP A 43 5.11 8.42 9.99
C ASP A 43 6.43 7.91 9.38
N PRO A 44 7.57 8.61 9.60
CA PRO A 44 8.87 8.09 9.23
C PRO A 44 9.14 6.72 9.86
N THR A 45 9.94 5.91 9.16
CA THR A 45 10.35 4.59 9.67
C THR A 45 11.05 4.71 11.03
N GLY A 46 10.59 3.93 12.01
CA GLY A 46 11.03 4.03 13.40
C GLY A 46 10.20 4.97 14.27
N THR A 47 9.12 5.57 13.74
CA THR A 47 8.11 6.30 14.52
C THR A 47 6.69 5.86 14.20
N LYS A 48 5.80 5.93 15.19
CA LYS A 48 4.36 5.72 15.04
C LYS A 48 3.61 6.31 16.23
N ASP A 49 2.56 7.10 15.97
CA ASP A 49 1.63 7.63 16.98
C ASP A 49 2.30 8.36 18.16
N GLY A 50 3.40 9.10 17.88
CA GLY A 50 4.15 9.83 18.91
C GLY A 50 5.12 8.96 19.74
N PHE A 51 5.40 7.73 19.29
CA PHE A 51 6.44 6.86 19.84
C PHE A 51 7.57 6.66 18.84
N SER A 52 8.78 6.43 19.34
CA SER A 52 9.93 6.01 18.52
C SER A 52 10.32 4.58 18.89
N TYR A 53 10.51 3.70 17.90
CA TYR A 53 10.80 2.28 18.10
C TYR A 53 11.98 1.83 17.24
N GLN A 54 12.66 0.78 17.71
CA GLN A 54 13.70 0.12 16.94
C GLN A 54 13.11 -0.61 15.72
N THR A 55 13.69 -0.34 14.55
CA THR A 55 13.35 -1.01 13.29
C THR A 55 14.13 -2.32 13.13
N PHE A 56 13.53 -3.27 12.42
CA PHE A 56 14.15 -4.55 12.07
C PHE A 56 13.65 -4.97 10.68
N ASP A 57 14.46 -5.77 9.99
CA ASP A 57 14.15 -6.25 8.65
C ASP A 57 14.78 -7.63 8.41
N LEU A 58 14.25 -8.37 7.45
CA LEU A 58 14.73 -9.70 7.08
C LEU A 58 16.10 -9.62 6.40
N ARG A 59 16.91 -10.66 6.61
CA ARG A 59 18.21 -10.80 5.93
C ARG A 59 18.01 -10.91 4.42
N GLU A 60 18.88 -10.28 3.63
CA GLU A 60 18.76 -10.24 2.16
C GLU A 60 18.67 -11.62 1.51
N ASN A 61 19.34 -12.63 2.07
CA ASN A 61 19.33 -14.01 1.57
C ASN A 61 18.16 -14.87 2.09
N CYS A 62 17.16 -14.29 2.74
CA CYS A 62 16.01 -15.04 3.22
C CYS A 62 15.08 -15.40 2.04
N SER A 63 15.03 -16.69 1.67
CA SER A 63 14.17 -17.20 0.60
C SER A 63 12.68 -16.90 0.82
N ALA A 64 12.26 -16.70 2.06
CA ALA A 64 10.90 -16.36 2.44
C ALA A 64 10.50 -14.91 2.13
N ARG A 65 11.43 -14.00 1.79
CA ARG A 65 11.18 -12.55 1.65
C ARG A 65 10.10 -12.18 0.63
N LYS A 66 9.81 -13.05 -0.34
CA LYS A 66 8.82 -12.82 -1.42
C LYS A 66 7.38 -13.21 -1.05
N HIS A 67 7.16 -13.81 0.11
CA HIS A 67 5.85 -14.34 0.51
C HIS A 67 5.52 -14.02 1.97
N VAL A 68 6.07 -12.94 2.54
CA VAL A 68 5.90 -12.63 3.96
C VAL A 68 4.64 -11.80 4.15
N THR A 69 3.67 -12.37 4.87
CA THR A 69 2.42 -11.68 5.17
C THR A 69 2.53 -10.80 6.41
N SER A 70 3.25 -11.24 7.43
CA SER A 70 3.55 -10.44 8.61
C SER A 70 4.83 -10.85 9.32
N MET A 71 5.42 -9.92 10.06
CA MET A 71 6.56 -10.18 10.94
C MET A 71 6.39 -9.45 12.27
N SER A 72 6.74 -10.11 13.38
CA SER A 72 6.62 -9.55 14.72
C SER A 72 7.80 -9.89 15.63
N THR A 73 8.21 -8.94 16.47
CA THR A 73 9.24 -9.13 17.49
C THR A 73 9.08 -8.09 18.60
N ASP A 74 9.71 -8.33 19.75
CA ASP A 74 9.75 -7.38 20.84
C ASP A 74 10.90 -6.39 20.62
N VAL A 75 10.57 -5.11 20.60
CA VAL A 75 11.52 -4.01 20.37
C VAL A 75 11.48 -3.01 21.51
N ASP A 76 12.59 -2.32 21.75
CA ASP A 76 12.60 -1.19 22.67
C ASP A 76 11.95 0.02 21.99
N VAL A 77 11.06 0.68 22.74
CA VAL A 77 10.28 1.84 22.31
C VAL A 77 10.51 2.98 23.28
N LEU A 78 10.93 4.14 22.77
CA LEU A 78 10.99 5.39 23.51
C LEU A 78 9.60 6.02 23.53
N VAL A 79 9.10 6.23 24.74
CA VAL A 79 7.78 6.78 25.03
C VAL A 79 7.95 8.12 25.75
N PRO A 80 7.68 9.25 25.08
CA PRO A 80 7.61 10.55 25.73
C PRO A 80 6.44 10.61 26.72
N LEU A 81 6.70 11.14 27.91
CA LEU A 81 5.77 11.23 29.03
C LEU A 81 5.82 12.63 29.69
N PRO A 82 5.31 13.68 29.03
CA PRO A 82 5.17 14.99 29.67
C PRO A 82 4.08 14.96 30.75
N ILE A 83 4.48 15.02 32.03
CA ILE A 83 3.56 15.06 33.16
C ILE A 83 3.19 16.51 33.45
N CYS A 84 1.93 16.87 33.30
CA CYS A 84 1.45 18.24 33.50
C CYS A 84 0.43 18.34 34.63
N GLU A 85 0.47 19.45 35.36
CA GLU A 85 -0.53 19.83 36.34
C GLU A 85 -1.16 21.18 35.97
N LEU A 86 -2.45 21.34 36.23
CA LEU A 86 -3.14 22.62 36.10
C LEU A 86 -2.83 23.45 37.34
N THR A 87 -2.55 24.74 37.15
CA THR A 87 -2.13 25.62 38.24
C THR A 87 -3.05 26.83 38.38
N ASP A 88 -3.45 27.14 39.62
CA ASP A 88 -4.21 28.34 39.91
C ASP A 88 -3.26 29.55 39.85
N THR A 89 -3.59 30.51 39.00
CA THR A 89 -2.77 31.69 38.75
C THR A 89 -3.37 32.92 39.42
N SER A 90 -2.55 33.67 40.13
CA SER A 90 -2.90 35.00 40.61
C SER A 90 -1.95 36.04 40.03
N ILE A 91 -2.50 37.19 39.68
CA ILE A 91 -1.76 38.30 39.08
C ILE A 91 -1.39 39.27 40.20
N GLN A 92 -0.16 39.78 40.23
CA GLN A 92 0.24 40.73 41.27
C GLN A 92 -0.52 42.02 41.06
N PRO A 93 -1.33 42.45 42.04
CA PRO A 93 -1.97 43.76 41.98
C PRO A 93 -0.85 44.79 42.10
N THR A 94 -0.42 45.34 40.96
CA THR A 94 0.61 46.38 40.90
C THR A 94 -0.06 47.69 40.46
N ALA A 95 0.33 48.81 41.09
CA ALA A 95 -0.01 50.14 40.58
C ALA A 95 0.40 50.32 39.10
N ALA A 96 1.40 49.56 38.64
CA ALA A 96 1.90 49.47 37.26
C ALA A 96 0.93 48.86 36.22
N LEU A 97 -0.22 48.31 36.61
CA LEU A 97 -1.30 48.04 35.63
C LEU A 97 -1.81 49.36 35.02
N HIS A 98 -1.72 50.46 35.78
CA HIS A 98 -2.20 51.80 35.43
C HIS A 98 -1.11 52.91 35.42
N GLU A 99 0.05 52.72 36.08
CA GLU A 99 1.20 53.64 36.01
C GLU A 99 2.22 53.20 34.95
N PHE A 100 2.43 54.05 33.94
CA PHE A 100 3.34 53.78 32.83
C PHE A 100 4.60 54.65 32.96
N SER A 101 5.77 54.01 33.14
CA SER A 101 7.06 54.70 33.05
C SER A 101 7.26 55.32 31.65
N ASN A 102 8.06 56.39 31.53
CA ASN A 102 8.41 57.02 30.24
C ASN A 102 9.30 56.14 29.33
N VAL A 103 9.44 54.84 29.63
CA VAL A 103 10.29 53.91 28.88
C VAL A 103 9.53 53.39 27.66
N THR A 104 10.21 53.34 26.52
CA THR A 104 9.69 52.94 25.21
C THR A 104 9.43 51.43 25.05
N SER A 105 9.77 50.60 26.05
CA SER A 105 9.60 49.15 25.99
C SER A 105 8.32 48.67 26.70
N GLY A 106 7.65 47.67 26.13
CA GLY A 106 6.50 46.97 26.71
C GLY A 106 6.74 46.52 28.17
N GLY A 107 5.68 46.53 28.98
CA GLY A 107 5.73 46.18 30.40
C GLY A 107 5.60 44.67 30.63
N VAL A 108 6.11 44.18 31.76
CA VAL A 108 5.88 42.81 32.24
C VAL A 108 4.96 42.82 33.46
N VAL A 109 4.04 41.87 33.51
CA VAL A 109 3.22 41.60 34.70
C VAL A 109 3.67 40.27 35.27
N HIS A 110 4.13 40.28 36.52
CA HIS A 110 4.52 39.04 37.17
C HIS A 110 3.28 38.17 37.45
N LEU A 111 3.49 36.86 37.62
CA LEU A 111 2.45 35.91 38.05
C LEU A 111 2.85 35.19 39.35
N ASP A 112 1.87 34.74 40.14
CA ASP A 112 2.02 33.80 41.25
C ASP A 112 1.23 32.54 40.96
N ILE A 113 1.92 31.41 41.00
CA ILE A 113 1.44 30.12 40.50
C ILE A 113 1.34 29.19 41.69
N LYS A 114 0.11 28.84 42.06
CA LYS A 114 -0.15 27.91 43.15
C LYS A 114 -0.03 26.48 42.61
N SER A 115 1.17 25.90 42.76
CA SER A 115 1.41 24.47 42.55
C SER A 115 1.76 23.78 43.87
N THR A 116 1.29 22.55 44.04
CA THR A 116 1.61 21.70 45.19
C THR A 116 2.99 21.05 45.08
N THR A 117 3.53 20.97 43.86
CA THR A 117 4.77 20.24 43.55
C THR A 117 5.92 21.16 43.13
N CYS A 118 5.66 22.45 42.89
CA CYS A 118 6.66 23.47 42.58
C CYS A 118 6.22 24.84 43.10
N ARG A 119 7.13 25.61 43.73
CA ARG A 119 6.80 26.94 44.27
C ARG A 119 7.30 28.03 43.32
N LEU A 120 6.37 28.75 42.68
CA LEU A 120 6.66 29.79 41.68
C LEU A 120 5.82 31.04 41.99
N GLY A 121 6.40 32.24 41.92
CA GLY A 121 5.64 33.47 42.20
C GLY A 121 6.44 34.67 42.69
N PHE A 122 5.75 35.76 43.04
CA PHE A 122 6.32 37.08 43.34
C PHE A 122 7.33 37.10 44.48
N SER A 123 7.06 36.31 45.52
CA SER A 123 7.88 36.15 46.73
C SER A 123 8.77 34.91 46.66
N ASN A 124 8.74 34.18 45.56
CA ASN A 124 9.50 32.96 45.34
C ASN A 124 10.76 33.24 44.51
N TYR A 125 11.68 32.28 44.48
CA TYR A 125 12.99 32.42 43.84
C TYR A 125 12.88 32.57 42.32
N THR A 126 12.01 31.79 41.70
CA THR A 126 11.75 31.83 40.25
C THR A 126 10.58 32.77 39.97
N LYS A 127 10.90 33.96 39.49
CA LYS A 127 9.90 34.95 39.04
C LYS A 127 9.38 34.55 37.66
N VAL A 128 8.06 34.46 37.54
CA VAL A 128 7.35 34.22 36.28
C VAL A 128 6.56 35.46 35.91
N TYR A 129 6.36 35.69 34.61
CA TYR A 129 5.78 36.94 34.11
C TYR A 129 5.12 36.75 32.75
N VAL A 130 4.33 37.74 32.34
CA VAL A 130 3.72 37.89 31.01
C VAL A 130 4.09 39.25 30.44
N HIS A 131 4.58 39.27 29.20
CA HIS A 131 4.84 40.46 28.41
C HIS A 131 3.56 41.04 27.81
N MET A 132 3.48 42.37 27.79
CA MET A 132 2.32 43.08 27.28
C MET A 132 2.76 44.34 26.53
N LYS A 133 2.04 44.70 25.46
CA LYS A 133 2.24 45.96 24.76
C LYS A 133 2.02 47.17 25.65
N ASN A 134 2.72 48.27 25.33
CA ASN A 134 2.55 49.55 26.01
C ASN A 134 1.52 50.41 25.26
N PRO A 135 0.28 50.53 25.75
CA PRO A 135 -0.80 51.21 25.02
C PRO A 135 -0.62 52.74 24.92
N ARG A 136 0.45 53.30 25.50
CA ARG A 136 0.82 54.71 25.36
C ARG A 136 1.74 54.98 24.17
N THR A 137 2.58 54.01 23.79
CA THR A 137 3.62 54.17 22.77
C THR A 137 3.38 53.31 21.53
N GLU A 138 2.55 52.27 21.65
CA GLU A 138 2.28 51.29 20.61
C GLU A 138 0.78 51.27 20.25
N LEU A 139 0.47 50.93 19.00
CA LEU A 139 -0.90 50.67 18.57
C LEU A 139 -1.32 49.28 19.05
N CYS A 140 -2.41 49.19 19.81
CA CYS A 140 -2.90 47.92 20.37
C CYS A 140 -4.27 47.56 19.80
N GLU A 141 -4.47 46.29 19.47
CA GLU A 141 -5.81 45.79 19.17
C GLU A 141 -6.68 45.78 20.44
N PRO A 142 -8.01 46.01 20.37
CA PRO A 142 -8.87 46.04 21.56
C PRO A 142 -8.85 44.77 22.42
N ARG A 143 -8.50 43.64 21.82
CA ARG A 143 -8.31 42.35 22.48
C ARG A 143 -7.05 41.71 21.90
N GLU A 144 -6.13 41.30 22.76
CA GLU A 144 -4.93 40.54 22.38
C GLU A 144 -4.82 39.30 23.26
N LEU A 145 -4.63 38.14 22.64
CA LEU A 145 -4.34 36.89 23.33
C LEU A 145 -2.83 36.68 23.28
N THR A 146 -2.18 36.59 24.43
CA THR A 146 -0.72 36.42 24.50
C THR A 146 -0.37 35.02 25.00
N ALA A 147 0.60 34.37 24.36
CA ALA A 147 1.09 33.05 24.71
C ALA A 147 2.56 33.14 25.12
N GLU A 148 2.90 32.55 26.26
CA GLU A 148 4.26 32.53 26.79
C GLU A 148 4.67 31.15 27.28
N MET A 149 5.96 30.86 27.18
CA MET A 149 6.55 29.66 27.75
C MET A 149 7.85 30.01 28.45
N GLN A 150 7.94 29.67 29.73
CA GLN A 150 9.12 29.90 30.56
C GLN A 150 9.65 28.57 31.09
N ARG A 151 10.97 28.36 31.00
CA ARG A 151 11.64 27.24 31.68
C ARG A 151 11.86 27.64 33.13
N VAL A 152 11.27 26.89 34.06
CA VAL A 152 11.35 27.15 35.50
C VAL A 152 12.12 26.04 36.20
N ASN A 153 12.94 26.41 37.19
CA ASN A 153 13.66 25.47 38.05
C ASN A 153 12.91 25.36 39.38
N CYS A 154 12.45 24.15 39.73
CA CYS A 154 11.68 23.87 40.96
C CYS A 154 12.56 23.40 42.14
N THR A 155 13.88 23.30 41.97
CA THR A 155 14.83 22.77 42.97
C THR A 155 15.57 23.83 43.78
N GLU A 156 15.77 25.05 43.26
CA GLU A 156 16.68 26.04 43.84
C GLU A 156 16.08 26.94 44.93
N ARG A 157 16.92 27.32 45.90
CA ARG A 157 16.61 28.18 47.07
C ARG A 157 17.34 29.54 47.10
N TYR A 158 18.03 29.95 46.03
CA TYR A 158 18.78 31.23 46.00
C TYR A 158 18.67 31.91 44.62
N PRO A 159 18.53 33.25 44.54
CA PRO A 159 18.45 33.94 43.26
C PRO A 159 19.87 34.13 42.69
N GLN A 160 20.19 33.45 41.59
CA GLN A 160 21.25 33.88 40.69
C GLN A 160 20.66 34.34 39.34
N SER A 161 21.36 35.28 38.73
CA SER A 161 21.14 35.78 37.38
C SER A 161 20.93 34.64 36.41
N GLN A 162 20.03 34.82 35.44
CA GLN A 162 19.81 33.95 34.27
C GLN A 162 21.12 33.29 33.83
N SER A 163 21.38 32.08 34.31
CA SER A 163 22.48 31.28 33.83
C SER A 163 22.14 30.89 32.40
N SER A 164 22.92 31.42 31.46
CA SER A 164 22.91 31.05 30.05
C SER A 164 23.52 29.67 29.80
N ALA A 165 24.01 28.98 30.84
CA ALA A 165 24.56 27.64 30.72
C ALA A 165 23.44 26.63 30.49
N LEU A 166 23.56 25.93 29.37
CA LEU A 166 22.59 24.95 28.88
C LEU A 166 22.59 23.65 29.70
N PHE A 167 23.55 23.48 30.62
CA PHE A 167 23.97 22.19 31.17
C PHE A 167 24.06 22.06 32.70
N ASP A 168 23.84 23.13 33.46
CA ASP A 168 24.09 23.06 34.91
C ASP A 168 22.82 22.68 35.69
N ASP A 169 22.56 21.36 35.74
CA ASP A 169 22.35 20.56 36.96
C ASP A 169 21.63 19.25 36.58
N GLU A 170 22.33 18.12 36.63
CA GLU A 170 21.70 16.78 36.53
C GLU A 170 20.64 16.56 37.63
N ASN A 171 20.67 17.37 38.69
CA ASN A 171 19.75 17.32 39.82
C ASN A 171 18.60 18.35 39.77
N GLY A 172 18.52 19.19 38.73
CA GLY A 172 17.51 20.25 38.63
C GLY A 172 16.12 19.73 38.21
N ASP A 173 15.06 20.05 38.97
CA ASP A 173 13.66 19.83 38.57
C ASP A 173 13.20 20.94 37.61
N PHE A 174 13.66 20.87 36.36
CA PHE A 174 13.26 21.79 35.30
C PHE A 174 11.88 21.45 34.73
N ARG A 175 11.02 22.45 34.65
CA ARG A 175 9.66 22.35 34.11
C ARG A 175 9.37 23.48 33.12
N TRP A 176 8.39 23.26 32.26
CA TRP A 176 7.90 24.24 31.30
C TRP A 176 6.59 24.81 31.81
N LEU A 177 6.57 26.11 32.09
CA LEU A 177 5.37 26.85 32.42
C LEU A 177 4.82 27.45 31.13
N LEU A 178 3.65 26.98 30.69
CA LEU A 178 2.94 27.53 29.54
C LEU A 178 1.82 28.43 30.05
N THR A 179 1.71 29.62 29.48
CA THR A 179 0.77 30.66 29.91
C THR A 179 0.05 31.24 28.71
N VAL A 180 -1.28 31.35 28.78
CA VAL A 180 -2.10 32.10 27.82
C VAL A 180 -2.91 33.16 28.57
N SER A 181 -2.83 34.41 28.11
CA SER A 181 -3.48 35.56 28.77
C SER A 181 -4.38 36.34 27.79
N ASP A 182 -5.60 36.65 28.22
CA ASP A 182 -6.54 37.53 27.50
C ASP A 182 -6.39 38.96 28.02
N ILE A 183 -5.79 39.82 27.19
CA ILE A 183 -5.50 41.22 27.49
C ILE A 183 -6.46 42.11 26.71
N ARG A 184 -7.05 43.09 27.39
CA ARG A 184 -7.98 44.07 26.81
C ARG A 184 -7.36 45.46 26.82
N TYR A 185 -7.35 46.09 25.65
CA TYR A 185 -6.85 47.43 25.46
C TYR A 185 -7.99 48.38 25.07
N SER A 186 -7.92 49.62 25.52
CA SER A 186 -8.75 50.72 25.01
C SER A 186 -7.84 51.89 24.69
N GLN A 187 -7.96 52.47 23.49
CA GLN A 187 -7.16 53.61 23.05
C GLN A 187 -8.07 54.67 22.41
N LYS A 188 -7.82 55.95 22.71
CA LYS A 188 -8.43 57.09 22.02
C LYS A 188 -7.34 57.96 21.39
N PHE A 189 -7.53 58.29 20.12
CA PHE A 189 -6.59 59.07 19.32
C PHE A 189 -7.06 60.53 19.23
N THR A 190 -6.13 61.47 19.38
CA THR A 190 -6.38 62.89 19.11
C THR A 190 -5.79 63.27 17.75
N PRO A 191 -6.53 64.02 16.90
CA PRO A 191 -6.04 64.42 15.58
C PRO A 191 -4.75 65.26 15.72
N SER A 192 -3.71 64.87 14.99
CA SER A 192 -2.40 65.52 14.99
C SER A 192 -1.99 65.84 13.55
N SER A 193 -1.34 66.98 13.33
CA SER A 193 -0.78 67.38 12.04
C SER A 193 0.57 66.71 11.73
N THR A 194 1.09 65.89 12.64
CA THR A 194 2.33 65.13 12.46
C THR A 194 2.02 63.63 12.30
N PRO A 195 2.81 62.86 11.52
CA PRO A 195 2.58 61.43 11.29
C PRO A 195 2.91 60.53 12.51
N ARG A 196 3.00 61.10 13.73
CA ARG A 196 3.27 60.34 14.96
C ARG A 196 1.96 60.02 15.67
N LEU A 197 1.84 58.79 16.18
CA LEU A 197 0.73 58.32 17.02
C LEU A 197 0.53 59.27 18.21
N ASN A 198 -0.64 59.91 18.29
CA ASN A 198 -1.01 60.83 19.37
C ASN A 198 -2.19 60.26 20.19
N ILE A 199 -1.87 59.52 21.25
CA ILE A 199 -2.82 58.77 22.08
C ILE A 199 -3.13 59.59 23.35
N SER A 200 -4.41 59.97 23.55
CA SER A 200 -4.83 60.87 24.63
C SER A 200 -5.42 60.15 25.85
N HIS A 201 -6.02 58.98 25.64
CA HIS A 201 -6.57 58.14 26.69
C HIS A 201 -6.30 56.68 26.36
N TRP A 202 -5.87 55.91 27.35
CA TRP A 202 -5.61 54.48 27.19
C TRP A 202 -5.92 53.70 28.47
N THR A 203 -6.36 52.45 28.32
CA THR A 203 -6.53 51.50 29.44
C THR A 203 -6.02 50.12 29.05
N ARG A 204 -5.59 49.34 30.04
CA ARG A 204 -5.18 47.93 29.90
C ARG A 204 -5.79 47.13 31.04
N ASP A 205 -6.38 45.98 30.72
CA ASP A 205 -6.96 45.05 31.69
C ASP A 205 -6.59 43.61 31.32
N VAL A 206 -6.47 42.73 32.32
CA VAL A 206 -6.23 41.29 32.10
C VAL A 206 -7.48 40.54 32.50
N LYS A 207 -8.20 40.02 31.50
CA LYS A 207 -9.49 39.39 31.73
C LYS A 207 -9.36 37.98 32.31
N GLN A 208 -8.40 37.22 31.80
CA GLN A 208 -8.16 35.83 32.19
C GLN A 208 -6.71 35.45 31.92
N VAL A 209 -6.12 34.66 32.82
CA VAL A 209 -4.81 34.02 32.65
C VAL A 209 -4.94 32.55 32.96
N THR A 210 -4.49 31.70 32.06
CA THR A 210 -4.51 30.25 32.21
C THR A 210 -3.09 29.73 32.11
N THR A 211 -2.68 28.90 33.08
CA THR A 211 -1.33 28.33 33.11
C THR A 211 -1.35 26.82 33.33
N ILE A 212 -0.39 26.13 32.73
CA ILE A 212 -0.08 24.74 33.03
C ILE A 212 1.41 24.60 33.32
N LEU A 213 1.74 23.75 34.27
CA LEU A 213 3.12 23.42 34.62
C LEU A 213 3.42 21.99 34.21
N CYS A 214 4.32 21.82 33.25
CA CYS A 214 4.64 20.52 32.66
C CYS A 214 6.09 20.12 32.95
N LYS A 215 6.29 18.89 33.42
CA LYS A 215 7.59 18.24 33.54
C LYS A 215 7.79 17.28 32.37
N PRO A 216 8.60 17.65 31.36
CA PRO A 216 8.82 16.79 30.21
C PRO A 216 9.71 15.60 30.62
N GLN A 217 9.20 14.38 30.48
CA GLN A 217 9.93 13.14 30.76
C GLN A 217 9.81 12.16 29.59
N TYR A 218 10.58 11.08 29.64
CA TYR A 218 10.44 9.95 28.72
C TYR A 218 10.79 8.64 29.44
N THR A 219 10.40 7.52 28.86
CA THR A 219 10.84 6.19 29.31
C THR A 219 11.08 5.28 28.11
N VAL A 220 11.96 4.28 28.27
CA VAL A 220 12.15 3.21 27.30
C VAL A 220 11.51 1.93 27.82
N MET A 221 10.68 1.30 27.00
CA MET A 221 10.01 0.05 27.35
C MET A 221 9.97 -0.92 26.17
N ARG A 222 9.89 -2.23 26.47
CA ARG A 222 9.74 -3.26 25.44
C ARG A 222 8.29 -3.43 25.03
N ARG A 223 8.04 -3.47 23.71
CA ARG A 223 6.72 -3.72 23.13
C ARG A 223 6.82 -4.64 21.93
N ASN A 224 5.79 -5.47 21.73
CA ASN A 224 5.67 -6.27 20.53
C ASN A 224 5.28 -5.36 19.34
N LEU A 225 6.13 -5.34 18.34
CA LEU A 225 5.95 -4.62 17.08
C LEU A 225 5.61 -5.62 15.98
N THR A 226 4.47 -5.43 15.33
CA THR A 226 4.03 -6.26 14.19
C THR A 226 3.93 -5.42 12.93
N TYR A 227 4.61 -5.85 11.87
CA TYR A 227 4.41 -5.37 10.51
C TYR A 227 3.44 -6.32 9.80
N GLU A 228 2.26 -5.82 9.39
CA GLU A 228 1.30 -6.55 8.57
C GLU A 228 1.35 -6.10 7.11
N HIS A 229 1.01 -6.99 6.17
CA HIS A 229 0.97 -6.70 4.72
C HIS A 229 2.33 -6.26 4.17
N TYR A 230 3.40 -6.94 4.59
CA TYR A 230 4.78 -6.65 4.18
C TYR A 230 4.97 -6.74 2.65
N ASP A 231 4.25 -7.64 1.97
CA ASP A 231 4.30 -7.81 0.51
C ASP A 231 3.68 -6.62 -0.30
N SER A 232 2.92 -5.71 0.32
CA SER A 232 2.17 -4.63 -0.38
C SER A 232 2.88 -3.27 -0.47
N GLY A 233 4.17 -3.19 -0.13
CA GLY A 233 5.00 -1.98 -0.27
C GLY A 233 4.92 -0.97 0.89
N ILE A 234 3.80 -0.89 1.62
CA ILE A 234 3.68 -0.08 2.85
C ILE A 234 3.11 -0.97 3.97
N PRO A 235 3.93 -1.49 4.89
CA PRO A 235 3.46 -2.36 5.95
C PRO A 235 2.60 -1.58 6.94
N ARG A 236 1.46 -2.15 7.36
CA ARG A 236 0.69 -1.62 8.48
C ARG A 236 1.40 -1.98 9.77
N ILE A 237 1.80 -0.96 10.52
CA ILE A 237 2.56 -1.11 11.75
C ILE A 237 1.59 -1.09 12.93
N GLN A 238 1.62 -2.14 13.74
CA GLN A 238 0.88 -2.22 15.00
C GLN A 238 1.85 -2.35 16.16
N LEU A 239 1.77 -1.42 17.12
CA LEU A 239 2.43 -1.54 18.42
C LEU A 239 1.40 -2.03 19.43
N GLN A 240 1.73 -3.09 20.15
CA GLN A 240 0.87 -3.57 21.24
C GLN A 240 0.85 -2.56 22.40
N ASN A 241 -0.32 -2.40 23.02
CA ASN A 241 -0.46 -1.59 24.24
C ASN A 241 0.35 -2.20 25.40
N PRO A 242 0.92 -1.36 26.29
CA PRO A 242 1.71 -1.85 27.42
C PRO A 242 0.84 -2.64 28.40
N ASN A 243 1.29 -3.84 28.79
CA ASN A 243 0.66 -4.67 29.81
C ASN A 243 1.18 -4.37 31.24
N GLU A 244 2.30 -3.65 31.37
CA GLU A 244 2.98 -3.38 32.64
C GLU A 244 2.84 -1.93 33.12
N ARG A 245 3.05 -1.71 34.43
CA ARG A 245 3.12 -0.36 35.01
C ARG A 245 4.33 0.39 34.47
N LEU A 246 4.12 1.65 34.09
CA LEU A 246 5.16 2.56 33.63
C LEU A 246 6.20 2.79 34.74
N SER A 247 7.41 2.27 34.55
CA SER A 247 8.61 2.70 35.29
C SER A 247 9.45 3.60 34.39
N ILE A 248 10.08 4.63 34.96
CA ILE A 248 10.91 5.57 34.20
C ILE A 248 12.30 4.93 34.03
N VAL A 249 12.64 4.57 32.79
CA VAL A 249 13.94 4.03 32.40
C VAL A 249 14.50 4.95 31.32
N ASN A 250 15.55 5.71 31.65
CA ASN A 250 16.24 6.58 30.71
C ASN A 250 17.33 5.83 29.96
N LEU A 251 17.67 6.31 28.76
CA LEU A 251 18.85 5.84 28.03
C LEU A 251 20.13 6.29 28.73
N ASP A 252 21.16 5.46 28.63
CA ASP A 252 22.47 5.77 29.19
C ASP A 252 23.07 7.01 28.51
N GLY A 253 23.51 7.99 29.31
CA GLY A 253 24.03 9.28 28.82
C GLY A 253 22.99 10.32 28.38
N ILE A 254 21.67 10.02 28.40
CA ILE A 254 20.62 11.00 28.06
C ILE A 254 19.58 11.06 29.17
N SER A 255 19.64 12.08 30.02
CA SER A 255 18.58 12.34 30.99
C SER A 255 17.33 12.94 30.33
N SER A 256 16.18 12.92 31.04
CA SER A 256 14.98 13.60 30.57
C SER A 256 15.16 15.12 30.41
N SER A 257 16.02 15.75 31.23
CA SER A 257 16.31 17.18 31.14
C SER A 257 17.13 17.51 29.88
N VAL A 258 18.08 16.65 29.51
CA VAL A 258 18.86 16.79 28.26
C VAL A 258 17.95 16.68 27.04
N LEU A 259 17.07 15.66 26.99
CA LEU A 259 16.11 15.53 25.89
C LEU A 259 15.16 16.74 25.82
N SER A 260 14.65 17.21 26.97
CA SER A 260 13.83 18.42 27.04
C SER A 260 14.58 19.66 26.52
N GLY A 261 15.85 19.82 26.90
CA GLY A 261 16.71 20.90 26.40
C GLY A 261 16.90 20.85 24.89
N ALA A 262 17.11 19.66 24.33
CA ALA A 262 17.30 19.48 22.89
C ALA A 262 16.02 19.81 22.11
N VAL A 263 14.86 19.33 22.58
CA VAL A 263 13.56 19.68 21.99
C VAL A 263 13.32 21.20 22.04
N PHE A 264 13.68 21.87 23.13
CA PHE A 264 13.57 23.32 23.23
C PHE A 264 14.47 24.07 22.23
N GLN A 265 15.68 23.58 21.99
CA GLN A 265 16.56 24.16 20.97
C GLN A 265 16.05 23.91 19.55
N SER A 266 15.51 22.72 19.26
CA SER A 266 14.80 22.50 18.00
C SER A 266 13.67 23.52 17.82
N LEU A 267 12.88 23.80 18.87
CA LEU A 267 11.78 24.78 18.82
C LEU A 267 12.27 26.18 18.46
N LYS A 268 13.40 26.60 19.04
CA LYS A 268 14.06 27.87 18.70
C LYS A 268 14.58 27.88 17.27
N ALA A 269 15.25 26.83 16.83
CA ALA A 269 15.74 26.71 15.46
C ALA A 269 14.60 26.74 14.42
N GLY A 270 13.42 26.22 14.79
CA GLY A 270 12.23 26.21 13.94
C GLY A 270 11.51 27.55 13.81
N ALA A 271 11.80 28.53 14.66
CA ALA A 271 11.01 29.77 14.78
C ALA A 271 10.97 30.64 13.52
N LEU A 272 11.99 30.55 12.65
CA LEU A 272 12.03 31.30 11.39
C LEU A 272 10.91 30.91 10.42
N LEU A 273 10.32 29.71 10.57
CA LEU A 273 9.30 29.17 9.67
C LEU A 273 7.87 29.29 10.18
N PHE A 274 7.71 29.45 11.49
CA PHE A 274 6.41 29.50 12.14
C PHE A 274 6.13 30.95 12.49
N ARG A 275 5.07 31.54 11.91
CA ARG A 275 4.71 32.94 12.13
C ARG A 275 4.66 33.26 13.64
N PRO A 276 5.11 34.44 14.10
CA PRO A 276 4.88 34.81 15.49
C PRO A 276 3.37 34.88 15.76
N ILE A 277 2.92 34.32 16.89
CA ILE A 277 1.50 34.34 17.27
C ILE A 277 1.10 35.74 17.73
N ASN A 278 2.04 36.48 18.33
CA ASN A 278 1.92 37.88 18.68
C ASN A 278 2.93 38.68 17.85
N PRO A 279 2.52 39.65 17.03
CA PRO A 279 3.45 40.60 16.44
C PRO A 279 3.98 41.51 17.56
N GLN A 280 5.12 41.12 18.14
CA GLN A 280 5.90 41.98 19.02
C GLN A 280 6.89 42.81 18.17
N PRO A 281 7.23 44.04 18.58
CA PRO A 281 8.32 44.78 17.95
C PRO A 281 9.63 44.00 18.12
N GLU A 282 10.42 43.91 17.04
CA GLU A 282 11.60 43.08 16.77
C GLU A 282 12.79 43.18 17.75
N THR A 283 12.59 43.63 18.99
CA THR A 283 13.66 44.06 19.90
C THR A 283 14.11 43.04 20.95
N LEU A 284 13.52 41.84 21.03
CA LEU A 284 13.93 40.81 22.00
C LEU A 284 14.01 39.39 21.39
N PRO A 285 15.21 38.82 21.20
CA PRO A 285 15.43 37.51 20.54
C PRO A 285 15.10 36.28 21.42
N SER A 286 14.26 36.41 22.46
CA SER A 286 14.09 35.36 23.49
C SER A 286 12.83 34.50 23.39
N ASN A 287 11.86 34.82 22.52
CA ASN A 287 10.54 34.17 22.49
C ASN A 287 10.26 33.26 21.27
N ASP A 288 11.27 33.07 20.43
CA ASP A 288 11.18 32.38 19.13
C ASP A 288 10.66 30.92 19.25
N GLY A 289 11.18 30.14 20.19
CA GLY A 289 10.73 28.75 20.40
C GLY A 289 9.31 28.62 20.96
N VAL A 290 8.82 29.66 21.66
CA VAL A 290 7.48 29.70 22.24
C VAL A 290 6.42 29.80 21.15
N ASN A 291 6.65 30.70 20.20
CA ASN A 291 5.78 30.87 19.04
C ASN A 291 5.62 29.55 18.28
N THR A 292 6.74 28.88 17.97
CA THR A 292 6.73 27.58 17.28
C THR A 292 5.87 26.54 18.00
N LEU A 293 6.05 26.39 19.32
CA LEU A 293 5.31 25.39 20.11
C LEU A 293 3.80 25.62 20.06
N PHE A 294 3.36 26.84 20.39
CA PHE A 294 1.93 27.17 20.39
C PHE A 294 1.31 27.11 18.99
N GLN A 295 2.08 27.40 17.93
CA GLN A 295 1.60 27.24 16.56
C GLN A 295 1.34 25.78 16.22
N LEU A 296 2.26 24.89 16.61
CA LEU A 296 2.09 23.45 16.44
C LEU A 296 0.93 22.92 17.30
N MET A 297 0.70 23.48 18.49
CA MET A 297 -0.45 23.14 19.33
C MET A 297 -1.76 23.56 18.66
N VAL A 298 -1.84 24.78 18.11
CA VAL A 298 -3.00 25.27 17.34
C VAL A 298 -3.26 24.39 16.13
N LYS A 299 -2.24 24.10 15.32
CA LYS A 299 -2.37 23.31 14.09
C LYS A 299 -2.60 21.82 14.33
N GLY A 300 -2.07 21.25 15.41
CA GLY A 300 -2.18 19.82 15.77
C GLY A 300 -3.43 19.47 16.58
N SER A 301 -4.27 20.45 16.91
CA SER A 301 -5.53 20.24 17.64
C SER A 301 -6.70 19.98 16.68
N GLU A 302 -7.50 18.96 16.97
CA GLU A 302 -8.66 18.59 16.16
C GLU A 302 -9.70 19.74 16.13
N GLY A 303 -10.17 20.09 14.93
CA GLY A 303 -11.14 21.17 14.74
C GLY A 303 -10.56 22.59 14.77
N GLY A 304 -9.25 22.75 14.48
CA GLY A 304 -8.61 24.06 14.28
C GLY A 304 -8.69 24.95 15.52
N ALA A 305 -7.92 24.61 16.56
CA ALA A 305 -7.94 25.39 17.80
C ALA A 305 -7.35 26.79 17.59
N THR A 306 -8.10 27.84 17.90
CA THR A 306 -7.53 29.18 18.07
C THR A 306 -6.82 29.27 19.41
N LEU A 307 -5.90 30.23 19.56
CA LEU A 307 -5.23 30.48 20.85
C LEU A 307 -6.23 30.68 22.00
N GLU A 308 -7.43 31.18 21.69
CA GLU A 308 -8.54 31.34 22.63
C GLU A 308 -8.96 30.03 23.31
N LYS A 309 -8.92 28.90 22.59
CA LYS A 309 -9.26 27.59 23.19
C LYS A 309 -8.27 27.17 24.29
N PHE A 310 -7.05 27.72 24.30
CA PHE A 310 -6.05 27.43 25.34
C PHE A 310 -6.22 28.30 26.60
N LEU A 311 -7.22 29.18 26.64
CA LEU A 311 -7.72 29.71 27.91
C LEU A 311 -8.38 28.61 28.75
N ASP A 312 -8.72 27.46 28.16
CA ASP A 312 -9.02 26.22 28.88
C ASP A 312 -7.73 25.42 29.12
N GLY A 313 -7.38 25.24 30.39
CA GLY A 313 -6.15 24.55 30.80
C GLY A 313 -6.12 23.06 30.42
N GLU A 314 -7.28 22.39 30.31
CA GLU A 314 -7.33 20.97 29.93
C GLU A 314 -7.07 20.79 28.43
N ILE A 315 -7.62 21.68 27.60
CA ILE A 315 -7.35 21.72 26.15
C ILE A 315 -5.87 22.04 25.91
N MET A 316 -5.33 23.04 26.61
CA MET A 316 -3.91 23.41 26.51
C MET A 316 -2.99 22.26 26.92
N ASN A 317 -3.31 21.55 28.02
CA ASN A 317 -2.57 20.38 28.48
C ASN A 317 -2.54 19.26 27.42
N LYS A 318 -3.72 18.84 26.92
CA LYS A 318 -3.81 17.79 25.89
C LYS A 318 -3.04 18.17 24.61
N ALA A 319 -3.14 19.43 24.19
CA ALA A 319 -2.40 19.92 23.02
C ALA A 319 -0.89 19.89 23.26
N PHE A 320 -0.42 20.30 24.44
CA PHE A 320 1.00 20.25 24.79
C PHE A 320 1.54 18.81 24.82
N GLN A 321 0.83 17.89 25.47
CA GLN A 321 1.25 16.49 25.55
C GLN A 321 1.39 15.85 24.16
N ARG A 322 0.45 16.13 23.26
CA ARG A 322 0.49 15.64 21.86
C ARG A 322 1.68 16.22 21.10
N VAL A 323 1.87 17.54 21.15
CA VAL A 323 2.95 18.21 20.41
C VAL A 323 4.32 17.88 20.96
N TYR A 324 4.52 17.95 22.28
CA TYR A 324 5.79 17.59 22.88
C TYR A 324 6.13 16.12 22.63
N GLY A 325 5.17 15.22 22.80
CA GLY A 325 5.37 13.79 22.54
C GLY A 325 5.75 13.52 21.10
N GLY A 326 5.06 14.12 20.14
CA GLY A 326 5.39 13.99 18.74
C GLY A 326 6.76 14.55 18.37
N ILE A 327 7.14 15.74 18.84
CA ILE A 327 8.47 16.32 18.55
C ILE A 327 9.57 15.47 19.21
N ALA A 328 9.38 15.06 20.47
CA ALA A 328 10.35 14.22 21.17
C ALA A 328 10.55 12.85 20.50
N SER A 329 9.48 12.24 19.96
CA SER A 329 9.61 10.99 19.21
C SER A 329 10.34 11.17 17.88
N GLN A 330 10.09 12.28 17.18
CA GLN A 330 10.82 12.59 15.94
C GLN A 330 12.29 12.91 16.22
N PHE A 331 12.58 13.60 17.31
CA PHE A 331 13.95 13.85 17.76
C PHE A 331 14.68 12.54 18.04
N ALA A 332 14.03 11.62 18.76
CA ALA A 332 14.57 10.30 19.06
C ALA A 332 14.83 9.48 17.78
N GLN A 333 13.92 9.53 16.81
CA GLN A 333 14.06 8.83 15.54
C GLN A 333 15.27 9.31 14.73
N GLN A 334 15.50 10.62 14.69
CA GLN A 334 16.56 11.21 13.87
C GLN A 334 17.93 11.14 14.54
N ASN A 335 17.99 11.24 15.88
CA ASN A 335 19.25 11.41 16.62
C ASN A 335 19.64 10.21 17.49
N LEU A 336 18.68 9.36 17.89
CA LEU A 336 18.91 8.30 18.89
C LEU A 336 18.75 6.88 18.30
N LEU A 337 18.19 6.72 17.11
CA LEU A 337 18.15 5.44 16.40
C LEU A 337 19.43 5.25 15.57
N VAL A 338 20.30 4.36 16.04
CA VAL A 338 21.57 4.04 15.40
C VAL A 338 21.44 2.71 14.63
N PRO A 339 21.91 2.62 13.37
CA PRO A 339 21.88 1.37 12.63
C PRO A 339 22.85 0.33 13.21
N ILE A 340 22.39 -0.91 13.33
CA ILE A 340 23.14 -2.04 13.86
C ILE A 340 22.92 -3.30 13.02
N SER A 341 23.90 -4.20 13.01
CA SER A 341 23.87 -5.48 12.29
C SER A 341 23.87 -6.67 13.26
N GLU A 342 22.98 -6.63 14.24
CA GLU A 342 22.76 -7.72 15.20
C GLU A 342 21.48 -8.50 14.85
N ASP A 343 21.53 -9.81 14.99
CA ASP A 343 20.37 -10.68 14.77
C ASP A 343 19.37 -10.56 15.95
N ILE A 344 18.08 -10.62 15.63
CA ILE A 344 16.99 -10.63 16.62
C ILE A 344 16.03 -11.78 16.32
N THR A 345 15.57 -12.44 17.36
CA THR A 345 14.58 -13.52 17.24
C THR A 345 13.17 -12.93 17.16
N GLY A 346 12.43 -13.25 16.11
CA GLY A 346 11.05 -12.83 15.91
C GLY A 346 10.21 -13.93 15.29
N LYS A 347 8.90 -13.70 15.18
CA LYS A 347 7.97 -14.53 14.42
C LYS A 347 7.82 -13.94 13.02
N VAL A 348 7.94 -14.78 11.99
CA VAL A 348 7.67 -14.42 10.61
C VAL A 348 6.57 -15.35 10.11
N VAL A 349 5.51 -14.77 9.55
CA VAL A 349 4.41 -15.48 8.91
C VAL A 349 4.59 -15.30 7.41
N TYR A 350 4.73 -16.41 6.69
CA TYR A 350 4.90 -16.41 5.25
C TYR A 350 4.03 -17.50 4.61
N ILE A 351 3.72 -17.33 3.34
CA ILE A 351 2.98 -18.31 2.55
C ILE A 351 3.98 -19.28 1.93
N GLU A 352 3.76 -20.57 2.13
CA GLU A 352 4.57 -21.64 1.56
C GLU A 352 3.67 -22.69 0.92
N ASP A 353 4.04 -23.14 -0.27
CA ASP A 353 3.33 -24.23 -0.95
C ASP A 353 3.66 -25.56 -0.26
N ARG A 354 2.71 -26.07 0.53
CA ARG A 354 2.83 -27.36 1.23
C ARG A 354 1.81 -28.37 0.73
N LEU A 355 2.24 -29.63 0.64
CA LEU A 355 1.35 -30.74 0.35
C LEU A 355 0.49 -31.04 1.60
N HIS A 356 -0.76 -30.61 1.57
CA HIS A 356 -1.74 -30.95 2.61
C HIS A 356 -2.58 -32.16 2.19
N VAL A 357 -2.58 -33.18 3.03
CA VAL A 357 -3.49 -34.33 2.86
C VAL A 357 -4.90 -33.91 3.25
N THR A 358 -5.84 -34.11 2.33
CA THR A 358 -7.26 -33.88 2.57
C THR A 358 -7.81 -34.92 3.55
N ILE A 359 -8.27 -34.47 4.71
CA ILE A 359 -8.76 -35.36 5.78
C ILE A 359 -9.86 -36.32 5.30
N HIS A 360 -10.75 -35.83 4.41
CA HIS A 360 -11.82 -36.64 3.84
C HIS A 360 -11.29 -37.77 2.95
N SER A 361 -10.29 -37.49 2.10
CA SER A 361 -9.69 -38.52 1.24
C SER A 361 -8.93 -39.56 2.07
N LEU A 362 -8.27 -39.13 3.16
CA LEU A 362 -7.58 -40.04 4.09
C LEU A 362 -8.55 -41.06 4.68
N TRP A 363 -9.69 -40.61 5.21
CA TRP A 363 -10.69 -41.51 5.80
C TRP A 363 -11.33 -42.44 4.78
N VAL A 364 -11.57 -41.98 3.54
CA VAL A 364 -12.08 -42.85 2.45
C VAL A 364 -11.05 -43.90 2.05
N MET A 365 -9.76 -43.53 1.95
CA MET A 365 -8.68 -44.49 1.68
C MET A 365 -8.53 -45.50 2.82
N LEU A 366 -8.60 -45.06 4.08
CA LEU A 366 -8.53 -45.94 5.23
C LEU A 366 -9.73 -46.90 5.27
N ALA A 367 -10.95 -46.39 5.08
CA ALA A 367 -12.16 -47.21 5.06
C ALA A 367 -12.13 -48.25 3.94
N SER A 368 -11.75 -47.86 2.72
CA SER A 368 -11.61 -48.79 1.59
C SER A 368 -10.52 -49.83 1.82
N PHE A 369 -9.37 -49.45 2.39
CA PHE A 369 -8.32 -50.38 2.77
C PHE A 369 -8.79 -51.38 3.83
N VAL A 370 -9.48 -50.92 4.88
CA VAL A 370 -10.04 -51.79 5.92
C VAL A 370 -11.07 -52.74 5.34
N ILE A 371 -11.98 -52.25 4.48
CA ILE A 371 -12.98 -53.10 3.81
C ILE A 371 -12.29 -54.17 2.94
N LEU A 372 -11.31 -53.79 2.11
CA LEU A 372 -10.56 -54.75 1.28
C LEU A 372 -9.76 -55.74 2.13
N SER A 373 -9.20 -55.30 3.25
CA SER A 373 -8.50 -56.18 4.21
C SER A 373 -9.45 -57.17 4.86
N VAL A 374 -10.63 -56.72 5.30
CA VAL A 374 -11.66 -57.59 5.86
C VAL A 374 -12.17 -58.58 4.80
N LEU A 375 -12.43 -58.12 3.57
CA LEU A 375 -12.85 -58.99 2.47
C LEU A 375 -11.78 -60.03 2.12
N THR A 376 -10.51 -59.65 2.06
CA THR A 376 -9.42 -60.60 1.81
C THR A 376 -9.24 -61.60 2.94
N VAL A 377 -9.39 -61.18 4.19
CA VAL A 377 -9.41 -62.06 5.37
C VAL A 377 -10.60 -63.03 5.31
N ILE A 378 -11.80 -62.55 4.99
CA ILE A 378 -12.99 -63.40 4.77
C ILE A 378 -12.70 -64.41 3.66
N ILE A 379 -12.14 -63.99 2.53
CA ILE A 379 -11.78 -64.91 1.43
C ILE A 379 -10.75 -65.93 1.90
N LEU A 380 -9.72 -65.55 2.66
CA LEU A 380 -8.72 -66.47 3.19
C LEU A 380 -9.31 -67.53 4.12
N PHE A 381 -10.25 -67.15 4.99
CA PHE A 381 -10.90 -68.09 5.92
C PHE A 381 -12.04 -68.90 5.30
N THR A 382 -12.73 -68.38 4.29
CA THR A 382 -13.82 -69.07 3.58
C THR A 382 -13.31 -69.87 2.37
N ARG A 383 -12.06 -69.68 1.95
CA ARG A 383 -11.46 -70.41 0.83
C ARG A 383 -11.46 -71.90 1.16
N PRO A 384 -12.11 -72.76 0.35
CA PRO A 384 -11.97 -74.20 0.50
C PRO A 384 -10.49 -74.58 0.28
N SER A 385 -9.93 -75.37 1.18
CA SER A 385 -8.52 -75.83 1.09
C SER A 385 -8.24 -76.47 -0.27
N GLU A 386 -7.03 -76.33 -0.79
CA GLU A 386 -6.66 -76.74 -2.16
C GLU A 386 -6.81 -78.26 -2.37
N PHE A 387 -7.95 -78.69 -2.92
CA PHE A 387 -8.24 -80.11 -3.17
C PHE A 387 -7.88 -80.58 -4.59
N ALA A 388 -7.49 -79.69 -5.51
CA ALA A 388 -7.16 -80.05 -6.89
C ALA A 388 -5.69 -80.45 -7.02
N SER A 389 -5.42 -81.66 -7.53
CA SER A 389 -4.06 -82.18 -7.73
C SER A 389 -3.22 -81.40 -8.76
N ARG A 390 -3.87 -80.61 -9.61
CA ARG A 390 -3.27 -79.69 -10.58
C ARG A 390 -4.13 -78.44 -10.70
N ASP A 391 -3.51 -77.31 -11.01
CA ASP A 391 -4.21 -76.06 -11.28
C ASP A 391 -5.15 -76.21 -12.49
N PRO A 392 -6.48 -76.07 -12.31
CA PRO A 392 -7.46 -76.18 -13.39
C PRO A 392 -7.41 -75.02 -14.39
N GLY A 393 -6.48 -74.07 -14.26
CA GLY A 393 -6.30 -72.96 -15.19
C GLY A 393 -5.80 -73.35 -16.59
N SER A 394 -5.19 -74.54 -16.77
CA SER A 394 -4.72 -75.03 -18.09
C SER A 394 -5.68 -76.04 -18.72
N ILE A 395 -5.76 -76.05 -20.06
CA ILE A 395 -6.62 -76.99 -20.81
C ILE A 395 -6.19 -78.44 -20.53
N ALA A 396 -4.87 -78.70 -20.44
CA ALA A 396 -4.33 -80.02 -20.13
C ALA A 396 -4.76 -80.48 -18.73
N ALA A 397 -4.73 -79.60 -17.72
CA ALA A 397 -5.20 -79.94 -16.39
C ALA A 397 -6.70 -80.25 -16.37
N GLN A 398 -7.53 -79.42 -17.01
CA GLN A 398 -8.97 -79.66 -17.16
C GLN A 398 -9.26 -80.99 -17.86
N ALA A 399 -8.56 -81.29 -18.95
CA ALA A 399 -8.67 -82.56 -19.66
C ALA A 399 -8.25 -83.76 -18.80
N THR A 400 -7.16 -83.64 -18.02
CA THR A 400 -6.73 -84.71 -17.09
C THR A 400 -7.72 -84.93 -15.94
N ILE A 401 -8.34 -83.86 -15.42
CA ILE A 401 -9.37 -83.94 -14.40
C ILE A 401 -10.62 -84.63 -14.96
N LEU A 402 -11.06 -84.24 -16.17
CA LEU A 402 -12.21 -84.85 -16.82
C LEU A 402 -11.97 -86.33 -17.14
N ALA A 403 -10.79 -86.68 -17.66
CA ALA A 403 -10.40 -88.06 -17.97
C ALA A 403 -10.32 -88.96 -16.72
N GLY A 404 -10.02 -88.39 -15.55
CA GLY A 404 -10.07 -89.10 -14.27
C GLY A 404 -11.46 -89.20 -13.64
N SER A 405 -12.47 -88.54 -14.22
CA SER A 405 -13.81 -88.39 -13.65
C SER A 405 -14.85 -89.24 -14.38
N ASN A 406 -14.78 -90.56 -14.16
CA ASN A 406 -15.58 -91.56 -14.86
C ASN A 406 -17.11 -91.40 -14.71
N GLU A 407 -17.59 -90.69 -13.68
CA GLU A 407 -19.02 -90.42 -13.48
C GLU A 407 -19.47 -89.12 -14.15
N LEU A 408 -18.57 -88.14 -14.31
CA LEU A 408 -18.88 -86.85 -14.92
C LEU A 408 -18.85 -86.93 -16.46
N GLN A 409 -17.90 -87.70 -17.00
CA GLN A 409 -17.71 -87.81 -18.45
C GLN A 409 -18.97 -88.31 -19.19
N PRO A 410 -19.70 -89.35 -18.74
CA PRO A 410 -20.94 -89.79 -19.37
C PRO A 410 -22.08 -88.77 -19.24
N LEU A 411 -22.15 -88.02 -18.14
CA LEU A 411 -23.17 -86.99 -17.92
C LEU A 411 -23.01 -85.81 -18.88
N LEU A 412 -21.76 -85.48 -19.23
CA LEU A 412 -21.41 -84.43 -20.18
C LEU A 412 -21.30 -84.93 -21.62
N GLN A 413 -21.45 -86.23 -21.85
CA GLN A 413 -21.49 -86.80 -23.19
C GLN A 413 -22.69 -86.18 -23.95
N ASP A 414 -22.41 -85.76 -25.18
CA ASP A 414 -23.33 -85.04 -26.06
C ASP A 414 -23.85 -83.69 -25.51
N ALA A 415 -23.27 -83.14 -24.44
CA ALA A 415 -23.67 -81.83 -23.90
C ALA A 415 -23.02 -80.63 -24.63
N GLY A 416 -22.13 -80.86 -25.60
CA GLY A 416 -21.38 -79.80 -26.28
C GLY A 416 -22.21 -78.83 -27.13
N HIS A 417 -23.41 -79.23 -27.54
CA HIS A 417 -24.35 -78.38 -28.27
C HIS A 417 -25.33 -77.62 -27.35
N LEU A 418 -25.35 -77.93 -26.05
CA LEU A 418 -26.27 -77.34 -25.09
C LEU A 418 -25.78 -75.97 -24.62
N SER A 419 -26.71 -75.06 -24.39
CA SER A 419 -26.44 -73.75 -23.79
C SER A 419 -26.04 -73.89 -22.32
N GLY A 420 -25.44 -72.85 -21.72
CA GLY A 420 -25.15 -72.87 -20.27
C GLY A 420 -26.39 -73.15 -19.40
N ARG A 421 -27.58 -72.73 -19.86
CA ARG A 421 -28.86 -73.05 -19.22
C ARG A 421 -29.23 -74.51 -19.43
N GLY A 422 -29.08 -75.04 -20.65
CA GLY A 422 -29.34 -76.45 -20.97
C GLY A 422 -28.38 -77.43 -20.29
N ILE A 423 -27.11 -77.05 -20.11
CA ILE A 423 -26.15 -77.79 -19.29
C ILE A 423 -26.60 -77.72 -17.81
N GLY A 424 -27.02 -76.55 -17.32
CA GLY A 424 -27.55 -76.38 -15.98
C GLY A 424 -28.79 -77.25 -15.71
N ASP A 425 -29.72 -77.34 -16.66
CA ASP A 425 -30.93 -78.15 -16.58
C ASP A 425 -30.59 -79.65 -16.62
N LYS A 426 -29.69 -80.09 -17.50
CA LYS A 426 -29.21 -81.47 -17.58
C LYS A 426 -28.50 -81.93 -16.29
N LEU A 427 -27.84 -81.01 -15.58
CA LEU A 427 -27.09 -81.30 -14.36
C LEU A 427 -27.87 -80.94 -13.07
N ARG A 428 -29.11 -80.45 -13.17
CA ARG A 428 -29.87 -79.85 -12.05
C ARG A 428 -30.10 -80.80 -10.86
N ASN A 429 -30.25 -82.09 -11.14
CA ASN A 429 -30.53 -83.12 -10.13
C ASN A 429 -29.27 -83.86 -9.64
N TYR A 430 -28.09 -83.39 -10.02
CA TYR A 430 -26.81 -83.98 -9.62
C TYR A 430 -26.07 -83.08 -8.64
N THR A 431 -25.62 -83.64 -7.52
CA THR A 431 -24.65 -83.01 -6.62
C THR A 431 -23.25 -83.51 -6.91
N PHE A 432 -22.38 -82.59 -7.33
CA PHE A 432 -20.97 -82.90 -7.63
C PHE A 432 -20.12 -82.82 -6.35
N ARG A 433 -19.28 -83.83 -6.14
CA ARG A 433 -18.29 -83.88 -5.05
C ARG A 433 -16.92 -84.20 -5.63
N THR A 434 -15.87 -83.63 -5.04
CA THR A 434 -14.49 -83.97 -5.36
C THR A 434 -14.02 -85.13 -4.46
N SER A 435 -13.39 -86.15 -5.04
CA SER A 435 -12.79 -87.27 -4.32
C SER A 435 -11.29 -87.32 -4.56
N THR A 436 -10.51 -87.46 -3.49
CA THR A 436 -9.03 -87.38 -3.50
C THR A 436 -8.33 -88.68 -3.07
N TYR A 437 -9.07 -89.77 -2.82
CA TYR A 437 -8.56 -90.97 -2.14
C TYR A 437 -7.46 -91.77 -2.91
N ARG A 438 -7.42 -91.71 -4.25
CA ARG A 438 -6.38 -92.36 -5.10
C ARG A 438 -5.97 -91.52 -6.31
N SER A 439 -6.92 -90.81 -6.90
CA SER A 439 -6.74 -89.85 -7.98
C SER A 439 -7.82 -88.78 -7.85
N PHE A 440 -7.49 -87.52 -8.13
CA PHE A 440 -8.48 -86.44 -8.11
C PHE A 440 -9.54 -86.71 -9.18
N ARG A 441 -10.80 -86.87 -8.75
CA ARG A 441 -11.94 -87.10 -9.63
C ARG A 441 -13.17 -86.35 -9.15
N ILE A 442 -14.03 -85.97 -10.08
CA ILE A 442 -15.34 -85.40 -9.80
C ILE A 442 -16.37 -86.52 -9.87
N THR A 443 -17.00 -86.81 -8.74
CA THR A 443 -18.10 -87.78 -8.60
C THR A 443 -19.42 -87.04 -8.62
N ALA A 444 -20.44 -87.63 -9.26
CA ALA A 444 -21.76 -87.05 -9.37
C ALA A 444 -22.76 -87.93 -8.62
N ARG A 445 -23.39 -87.40 -7.57
CA ARG A 445 -24.47 -88.09 -6.86
C ARG A 445 -25.81 -87.57 -7.37
N TYR A 446 -26.69 -88.47 -7.81
CA TYR A 446 -28.08 -88.12 -8.09
C TYR A 446 -28.83 -87.88 -6.78
N ASP A 447 -29.38 -86.68 -6.59
CA ASP A 447 -30.19 -86.38 -5.41
C ASP A 447 -31.60 -86.93 -5.64
N LEU A 448 -31.89 -88.10 -5.04
CA LEU A 448 -33.26 -88.60 -4.92
C LEU A 448 -34.04 -87.72 -3.93
N ARG A 449 -34.51 -86.57 -4.42
CA ARG A 449 -35.62 -85.83 -3.82
C ARG A 449 -36.77 -85.89 -4.84
N GLU A 450 -37.82 -86.61 -4.48
CA GLU A 450 -39.02 -86.90 -5.30
C GLU A 450 -39.54 -85.67 -6.07
N SER A 451 -39.72 -85.81 -7.39
CA SER A 451 -40.99 -86.23 -7.96
C SER A 451 -40.84 -86.59 -9.45
N ILE A 452 -41.46 -87.71 -9.83
CA ILE A 452 -41.72 -88.07 -11.22
C ILE A 452 -42.79 -87.10 -11.70
N THR A 453 -42.38 -86.06 -12.43
CA THR A 453 -43.23 -85.42 -13.43
C THR A 453 -42.49 -85.51 -14.75
N SER A 454 -43.15 -86.12 -15.73
CA SER A 454 -42.73 -86.25 -17.11
C SER A 454 -42.12 -84.95 -17.63
N ILE A 455 -40.82 -84.98 -17.94
CA ILE A 455 -40.17 -83.93 -18.70
C ILE A 455 -40.66 -84.11 -20.13
N ASP A 456 -41.57 -83.23 -20.54
CA ASP A 456 -41.89 -82.96 -21.92
C ASP A 456 -40.59 -82.58 -22.64
N GLU A 457 -40.35 -83.19 -23.79
CA GLU A 457 -39.17 -82.99 -24.62
C GLU A 457 -39.30 -81.62 -25.31
N HIS A 458 -39.17 -80.55 -24.53
CA HIS A 458 -39.03 -79.21 -25.08
C HIS A 458 -37.67 -79.14 -25.76
N VAL A 459 -37.71 -79.11 -27.10
CA VAL A 459 -36.60 -78.79 -28.00
C VAL A 459 -35.78 -77.65 -27.41
N VAL A 460 -34.62 -78.00 -26.86
CA VAL A 460 -33.66 -77.03 -26.32
C VAL A 460 -33.11 -76.27 -27.52
N GLU A 461 -33.54 -75.02 -27.70
CA GLU A 461 -33.00 -74.15 -28.74
C GLU A 461 -31.47 -74.10 -28.63
N ALA A 462 -30.79 -74.46 -29.73
CA ALA A 462 -29.37 -74.29 -29.90
C ALA A 462 -29.05 -72.79 -29.83
N SER A 463 -28.65 -72.30 -28.66
CA SER A 463 -28.25 -70.91 -28.47
C SER A 463 -26.74 -70.75 -28.57
N GLY A 464 -26.35 -69.60 -29.13
CA GLY A 464 -24.99 -69.31 -29.56
C GLY A 464 -23.91 -69.44 -28.48
N PHE A 465 -22.69 -69.67 -28.95
CA PHE A 465 -21.47 -69.79 -28.17
C PHE A 465 -21.38 -68.75 -27.04
N TRP A 466 -21.02 -69.18 -25.83
CA TRP A 466 -20.87 -68.30 -24.67
C TRP A 466 -19.85 -67.19 -24.95
N LYS A 467 -20.25 -65.93 -24.73
CA LYS A 467 -19.37 -64.76 -24.90
C LYS A 467 -19.18 -64.04 -23.55
N PRO A 468 -17.92 -63.90 -23.07
CA PRO A 468 -17.63 -63.12 -21.86
C PRO A 468 -18.02 -61.66 -22.06
N LEU A 469 -18.23 -60.95 -20.95
CA LEU A 469 -18.78 -59.59 -20.96
C LEU A 469 -17.97 -58.65 -21.87
N ALA A 470 -16.63 -58.67 -21.80
CA ALA A 470 -15.77 -57.83 -22.64
C ALA A 470 -15.82 -58.18 -24.14
N ALA A 471 -16.21 -59.42 -24.50
CA ALA A 471 -16.38 -59.83 -25.89
C ALA A 471 -17.78 -59.52 -26.46
N ARG A 472 -18.71 -59.01 -25.64
CA ARG A 472 -20.01 -58.53 -26.12
C ARG A 472 -19.83 -57.18 -26.81
N ARG A 473 -20.44 -57.02 -27.99
CA ARG A 473 -20.39 -55.79 -28.81
C ARG A 473 -20.54 -54.47 -28.02
N PRO A 474 -21.59 -54.27 -27.19
CA PRO A 474 -21.75 -53.00 -26.50
C PRO A 474 -20.63 -52.70 -25.51
N MET A 475 -20.13 -53.71 -24.80
CA MET A 475 -19.03 -53.57 -23.83
C MET A 475 -17.69 -53.28 -24.51
N LEU A 476 -17.44 -53.96 -25.62
CA LEU A 476 -16.23 -53.76 -26.41
C LEU A 476 -16.19 -52.34 -27.01
N VAL A 477 -17.30 -51.89 -27.58
CA VAL A 477 -17.44 -50.51 -28.09
C VAL A 477 -17.23 -49.49 -26.97
N LEU A 478 -17.82 -49.71 -25.79
CA LEU A 478 -17.65 -48.82 -24.64
C LEU A 478 -16.20 -48.73 -24.16
N THR A 479 -15.46 -49.85 -24.20
CA THR A 479 -14.03 -49.93 -23.78
C THR A 479 -13.13 -49.02 -24.62
N PHE A 480 -13.44 -48.83 -25.91
CA PHE A 480 -12.67 -47.96 -26.81
C PHE A 480 -13.21 -46.53 -26.90
N ILE A 481 -14.53 -46.34 -26.81
CA ILE A 481 -15.13 -44.98 -26.87
C ILE A 481 -14.76 -44.16 -25.63
N MET A 482 -14.76 -44.76 -24.43
CA MET A 482 -14.51 -44.01 -23.19
C MET A 482 -13.14 -43.31 -23.15
N PRO A 483 -12.01 -43.96 -23.50
CA PRO A 483 -10.72 -43.28 -23.63
C PRO A 483 -10.71 -42.15 -24.68
N MET A 484 -11.36 -42.34 -25.83
CA MET A 484 -11.41 -41.31 -26.88
C MET A 484 -12.19 -40.08 -26.43
N LEU A 485 -13.32 -40.27 -25.73
CA LEU A 485 -14.07 -39.18 -25.12
C LEU A 485 -13.24 -38.44 -24.06
N ALA A 486 -12.47 -39.17 -23.25
CA ALA A 486 -11.58 -38.57 -22.25
C ALA A 486 -10.48 -37.72 -22.89
N ILE A 487 -9.86 -38.17 -23.99
CA ILE A 487 -8.85 -37.38 -24.74
C ILE A 487 -9.48 -36.08 -25.26
N SER A 488 -10.65 -36.16 -25.88
CA SER A 488 -11.38 -34.99 -26.40
C SER A 488 -11.77 -34.01 -25.29
N ALA A 489 -12.27 -34.52 -24.16
CA ALA A 489 -12.63 -33.69 -23.01
C ALA A 489 -11.42 -32.94 -22.43
N LEU A 490 -10.27 -33.62 -22.30
CA LEU A 490 -9.03 -33.00 -21.82
C LEU A 490 -8.56 -31.86 -22.74
N GLU A 491 -8.73 -32.00 -24.06
CA GLU A 491 -8.34 -30.96 -25.02
C GLU A 491 -9.26 -29.73 -24.93
N ILE A 492 -10.57 -29.96 -24.92
CA ILE A 492 -11.57 -28.89 -24.79
C ILE A 492 -11.33 -28.12 -23.49
N MET A 493 -11.16 -28.83 -22.36
CA MET A 493 -10.91 -28.20 -21.06
C MET A 493 -9.60 -27.40 -21.06
N GLN A 494 -8.54 -27.87 -21.72
CA GLN A 494 -7.29 -27.12 -21.81
C GLN A 494 -7.46 -25.83 -22.61
N GLN A 495 -8.15 -25.89 -23.74
CA GLN A 495 -8.38 -24.72 -24.58
C GLN A 495 -9.21 -23.66 -23.84
N PHE A 496 -10.26 -24.07 -23.14
CA PHE A 496 -11.03 -23.18 -22.27
C PHE A 496 -10.18 -22.62 -21.12
N SER A 497 -9.34 -23.45 -20.49
CA SER A 497 -8.42 -23.01 -19.43
C SER A 497 -7.43 -21.97 -19.91
N ASN A 498 -6.91 -22.08 -21.14
CA ASN A 498 -5.96 -21.14 -21.71
C ASN A 498 -6.64 -19.84 -22.17
N SER A 499 -7.82 -19.94 -22.82
CA SER A 499 -8.55 -18.77 -23.34
C SER A 499 -9.11 -17.89 -22.23
N ASN A 500 -9.46 -18.46 -21.08
CA ASN A 500 -10.14 -17.74 -20.00
C ASN A 500 -9.25 -17.55 -18.76
N GLU A 501 -7.93 -17.79 -18.85
CA GLU A 501 -7.00 -17.73 -17.70
C GLU A 501 -7.47 -18.55 -16.49
N GLY A 502 -7.90 -19.79 -16.76
CA GLY A 502 -8.48 -20.71 -15.78
C GLY A 502 -9.91 -21.13 -16.13
N LEU A 503 -10.36 -22.25 -15.55
CA LEU A 503 -11.64 -22.87 -15.83
C LEU A 503 -12.75 -22.35 -14.92
N MET A 504 -12.51 -22.34 -13.62
CA MET A 504 -13.53 -22.05 -12.61
C MET A 504 -12.93 -21.24 -11.46
N THR A 505 -13.69 -20.25 -10.98
CA THR A 505 -13.39 -19.48 -9.77
C THR A 505 -13.81 -20.28 -8.54
N ILE A 506 -12.87 -20.51 -7.62
CA ILE A 506 -13.12 -21.31 -6.42
C ILE A 506 -13.71 -20.40 -5.36
N HIS A 507 -15.04 -20.40 -5.24
CA HIS A 507 -15.75 -19.58 -4.25
C HIS A 507 -15.81 -20.23 -2.86
N SER A 508 -15.69 -21.56 -2.75
CA SER A 508 -15.77 -22.29 -1.48
C SER A 508 -14.87 -23.54 -1.50
N ALA A 509 -14.29 -23.89 -0.35
CA ALA A 509 -13.38 -25.03 -0.18
C ALA A 509 -14.00 -26.37 -0.65
N LYS A 510 -15.33 -26.51 -0.64
CA LYS A 510 -16.02 -27.74 -1.07
C LYS A 510 -15.94 -27.98 -2.58
N TRP A 511 -15.98 -26.92 -3.38
CA TRP A 511 -15.92 -27.02 -4.85
C TRP A 511 -14.51 -27.33 -5.38
N LYS A 512 -13.48 -27.17 -4.54
CA LYS A 512 -12.08 -27.43 -4.89
C LYS A 512 -11.83 -28.88 -5.32
N TYR A 513 -12.47 -29.85 -4.68
CA TYR A 513 -12.14 -31.27 -4.87
C TYR A 513 -13.04 -32.00 -5.87
N VAL A 514 -14.16 -31.41 -6.27
CA VAL A 514 -15.15 -32.06 -7.16
C VAL A 514 -14.55 -32.46 -8.51
N PRO A 515 -13.80 -31.59 -9.22
CA PRO A 515 -13.19 -31.97 -10.50
C PRO A 515 -12.16 -33.09 -10.35
N GLN A 516 -11.43 -33.10 -9.24
CA GLN A 516 -10.41 -34.12 -8.97
C GLN A 516 -11.03 -35.50 -8.73
N TYR A 517 -12.10 -35.58 -7.93
CA TYR A 517 -12.80 -36.84 -7.69
C TYR A 517 -13.52 -37.35 -8.94
N LEU A 518 -14.16 -36.47 -9.72
CA LEU A 518 -14.83 -36.85 -10.96
C LEU A 518 -13.84 -37.47 -11.95
N CYS A 519 -12.69 -36.82 -12.16
CA CYS A 519 -11.64 -37.34 -13.02
C CYS A 519 -11.10 -38.69 -12.52
N ALA A 520 -10.87 -38.84 -11.22
CA ALA A 520 -10.41 -40.11 -10.63
C ALA A 520 -11.41 -41.25 -10.87
N VAL A 521 -12.71 -41.01 -10.71
CA VAL A 521 -13.75 -42.02 -10.98
C VAL A 521 -13.74 -42.44 -12.44
N VAL A 522 -13.64 -41.49 -13.38
CA VAL A 522 -13.56 -41.80 -14.82
C VAL A 522 -12.33 -42.65 -15.14
N ALA A 523 -11.17 -42.34 -14.54
CA ALA A 523 -9.96 -43.12 -14.72
C ALA A 523 -10.11 -44.57 -14.22
N VAL A 524 -10.70 -44.76 -13.04
CA VAL A 524 -10.95 -46.11 -12.48
C VAL A 524 -11.90 -46.91 -13.36
N ILE A 525 -12.95 -46.28 -13.91
CA ILE A 525 -13.89 -46.91 -14.83
C ILE A 525 -13.16 -47.39 -16.10
N ILE A 526 -12.35 -46.53 -16.72
CA ILE A 526 -11.55 -46.88 -17.90
C ILE A 526 -10.59 -48.04 -17.58
N ALA A 527 -9.87 -47.97 -16.46
CA ALA A 527 -8.95 -49.03 -16.06
C ALA A 527 -9.66 -50.37 -15.82
N THR A 528 -10.86 -50.36 -15.25
CA THR A 528 -11.68 -51.55 -15.04
C THR A 528 -12.09 -52.20 -16.35
N PHE A 529 -12.47 -51.41 -17.37
CA PHE A 529 -12.79 -51.94 -18.70
C PHE A 529 -11.59 -52.64 -19.35
N TYR A 530 -10.40 -52.04 -19.28
CA TYR A 530 -9.18 -52.64 -19.84
C TYR A 530 -8.70 -53.87 -19.06
N ASN A 531 -8.85 -53.89 -17.73
CA ASN A 531 -8.58 -55.10 -16.93
C ASN A 531 -9.54 -56.24 -17.29
N ASN A 532 -10.82 -55.94 -17.58
CA ASN A 532 -11.79 -56.94 -18.04
C ASN A 532 -11.47 -57.45 -19.46
N LEU A 533 -11.01 -56.56 -20.34
CA LEU A 533 -10.51 -56.92 -21.66
C LEU A 533 -9.29 -57.84 -21.55
N ASP A 534 -8.31 -57.50 -20.72
CA ASP A 534 -7.11 -58.32 -20.49
C ASP A 534 -7.43 -59.71 -19.95
N PHE A 535 -8.31 -59.81 -18.95
CA PHE A 535 -8.80 -61.10 -18.45
C PHE A 535 -9.39 -61.97 -19.57
N THR A 536 -10.20 -61.35 -20.44
CA THR A 536 -10.86 -62.04 -21.56
C THR A 536 -9.85 -62.50 -22.63
N VAL A 537 -8.88 -61.64 -22.97
CA VAL A 537 -7.81 -61.94 -23.93
C VAL A 537 -6.89 -63.04 -23.38
N ALA A 538 -6.51 -62.97 -22.10
CA ALA A 538 -5.71 -64.00 -21.42
C ALA A 538 -6.44 -65.35 -21.37
N MET A 539 -7.77 -65.36 -21.17
CA MET A 539 -8.59 -66.57 -21.20
C MET A 539 -8.63 -67.22 -22.59
N PHE A 540 -8.69 -66.44 -23.67
CA PHE A 540 -8.75 -66.96 -25.04
C PHE A 540 -7.38 -67.25 -25.68
N ALA A 541 -6.28 -66.77 -25.10
CA ALA A 541 -4.92 -66.95 -25.62
C ALA A 541 -4.52 -68.40 -25.97
N PRO A 542 -4.75 -69.42 -25.11
CA PRO A 542 -4.40 -70.80 -25.46
C PRO A 542 -5.27 -71.38 -26.58
N PHE A 543 -6.54 -70.96 -26.68
CA PHE A 543 -7.46 -71.39 -27.75
C PHE A 543 -7.11 -70.75 -29.09
N GLU A 544 -6.68 -69.49 -29.08
CA GLU A 544 -6.19 -68.79 -30.26
C GLU A 544 -4.95 -69.48 -30.85
N ALA A 545 -4.02 -69.91 -30.00
CA ALA A 545 -2.85 -70.67 -30.42
C ALA A 545 -3.21 -72.03 -31.02
N LEU A 546 -4.20 -72.75 -30.44
CA LEU A 546 -4.69 -74.01 -30.99
C LEU A 546 -5.38 -73.84 -32.35
N ARG A 547 -6.13 -72.76 -32.54
CA ARG A 547 -6.83 -72.47 -33.81
C ARG A 547 -5.86 -72.29 -34.98
N LYS A 548 -4.68 -71.70 -34.74
CA LYS A 548 -3.67 -71.42 -35.78
C LYS A 548 -2.95 -72.67 -36.31
N GLY A 549 -3.06 -73.81 -35.62
CA GLY A 549 -2.41 -75.08 -35.98
C GLY A 549 -0.89 -75.08 -35.77
N ASN A 550 -0.31 -76.29 -35.64
CA ASN A 550 1.13 -76.53 -35.44
C ASN A 550 1.77 -75.79 -34.24
N VAL A 551 1.30 -76.07 -33.01
CA VAL A 551 1.79 -75.43 -31.78
C VAL A 551 2.21 -76.45 -30.73
N THR A 552 3.37 -76.24 -30.09
CA THR A 552 3.88 -77.08 -28.99
C THR A 552 2.96 -77.06 -27.77
N ALA A 553 2.82 -78.18 -27.06
CA ALA A 553 1.96 -78.28 -25.87
C ALA A 553 2.26 -77.22 -24.78
N GLY A 554 3.54 -76.84 -24.64
CA GLY A 554 4.00 -75.78 -23.72
C GLY A 554 3.67 -74.35 -24.16
N ARG A 555 2.99 -74.14 -25.29
CA ARG A 555 2.47 -72.85 -25.79
C ARG A 555 0.94 -72.88 -25.97
N SER A 556 0.30 -74.02 -25.77
CA SER A 556 -1.13 -74.20 -26.01
C SER A 556 -1.84 -74.79 -24.79
N ILE A 557 -1.83 -76.12 -24.66
CA ILE A 557 -2.67 -76.84 -23.69
C ILE A 557 -2.12 -76.78 -22.26
N VAL A 558 -0.82 -76.63 -22.06
CA VAL A 558 -0.19 -76.60 -20.71
C VAL A 558 -0.11 -75.18 -20.15
N THR A 559 -0.14 -74.16 -21.00
CA THR A 559 -0.01 -72.75 -20.60
C THR A 559 -1.30 -72.19 -20.04
N HIS A 560 -1.19 -71.43 -18.95
CA HIS A 560 -2.25 -70.59 -18.40
C HIS A 560 -1.67 -69.23 -18.03
N LEU A 561 -2.42 -68.17 -18.34
CA LEU A 561 -2.08 -66.77 -18.03
C LEU A 561 -2.97 -66.22 -16.90
N LEU A 562 -4.08 -66.89 -16.61
CA LEU A 562 -5.04 -66.53 -15.56
C LEU A 562 -4.44 -66.83 -14.17
N GLY A 563 -4.72 -65.97 -13.19
CA GLY A 563 -4.31 -66.18 -11.79
C GLY A 563 -2.84 -65.89 -11.47
N LYS A 564 -2.04 -65.48 -12.47
CA LYS A 564 -0.65 -65.05 -12.28
C LYS A 564 -0.57 -63.56 -11.97
N ILE A 565 0.48 -63.17 -11.25
CA ILE A 565 0.81 -61.76 -11.03
C ILE A 565 1.08 -61.10 -12.40
N PRO A 566 0.60 -59.87 -12.68
CA PRO A 566 0.66 -59.27 -14.02
C PRO A 566 2.04 -59.28 -14.70
N LEU A 567 3.12 -59.03 -13.94
CA LEU A 567 4.50 -59.07 -14.48
C LEU A 567 4.93 -60.49 -14.89
N VAL A 568 4.54 -61.50 -14.12
CA VAL A 568 4.82 -62.91 -14.42
C VAL A 568 3.97 -63.37 -15.60
N ALA A 569 2.69 -62.97 -15.65
CA ALA A 569 1.81 -63.24 -16.77
C ALA A 569 2.34 -62.61 -18.07
N LEU A 570 2.84 -61.37 -18.02
CA LEU A 570 3.45 -60.70 -19.16
C LEU A 570 4.71 -61.43 -19.62
N TRP A 571 5.60 -61.79 -18.71
CA TRP A 571 6.82 -62.54 -19.03
C TRP A 571 6.50 -63.88 -19.70
N ASP A 572 5.54 -64.62 -19.17
CA ASP A 572 5.08 -65.89 -19.73
C ASP A 572 4.38 -65.70 -21.09
N ALA A 573 3.61 -64.63 -21.27
CA ALA A 573 2.99 -64.28 -22.55
C ALA A 573 4.02 -63.92 -23.62
N VAL A 574 5.09 -63.19 -23.25
CA VAL A 574 6.23 -62.87 -24.11
C VAL A 574 6.99 -64.15 -24.47
N ARG A 575 7.34 -64.99 -23.49
CA ARG A 575 8.00 -66.28 -23.73
C ARG A 575 7.17 -67.21 -24.61
N GLY A 576 5.85 -67.18 -24.45
CA GLY A 576 4.88 -67.94 -25.24
C GLY A 576 4.48 -67.29 -26.56
N ASN A 577 5.05 -66.12 -26.94
CA ASN A 577 4.69 -65.37 -28.14
C ASN A 577 3.16 -65.22 -28.33
N HIS A 578 2.43 -64.93 -27.25
CA HIS A 578 0.99 -64.66 -27.29
C HIS A 578 0.74 -63.16 -27.49
N ILE A 579 0.87 -62.69 -28.73
CA ILE A 579 0.85 -61.25 -29.07
C ILE A 579 -0.38 -60.53 -28.52
N GLY A 580 -1.56 -61.15 -28.61
CA GLY A 580 -2.80 -60.57 -28.05
C GLY A 580 -2.72 -60.34 -26.54
N ALA A 581 -2.29 -61.34 -25.79
CA ALA A 581 -2.11 -61.24 -24.34
C ALA A 581 -0.99 -60.26 -23.96
N ILE A 582 0.13 -60.22 -24.70
CA ILE A 582 1.19 -59.23 -24.48
C ILE A 582 0.61 -57.81 -24.57
N SER A 583 -0.14 -57.53 -25.63
CA SER A 583 -0.71 -56.20 -25.85
C SER A 583 -1.79 -55.83 -24.82
N SER A 584 -2.68 -56.75 -24.44
CA SER A 584 -3.71 -56.46 -23.45
C SER A 584 -3.14 -56.26 -22.05
N THR A 585 -2.12 -57.05 -21.67
CA THR A 585 -1.50 -56.96 -20.35
C THR A 585 -0.69 -55.67 -20.21
N ILE A 586 -0.02 -55.21 -21.28
CA ILE A 586 0.63 -53.89 -21.30
C ILE A 586 -0.41 -52.76 -21.23
N ALA A 587 -1.55 -52.88 -21.92
CA ALA A 587 -2.62 -51.89 -21.85
C ALA A 587 -3.25 -51.80 -20.43
N ALA A 588 -3.51 -52.94 -19.80
CA ALA A 588 -4.00 -53.02 -18.42
C ALA A 588 -2.98 -52.48 -17.40
N PHE A 589 -1.69 -52.74 -17.63
CA PHE A 589 -0.62 -52.16 -16.82
C PHE A 589 -0.57 -50.63 -16.98
N ALA A 590 -0.62 -50.11 -18.20
CA ALA A 590 -0.69 -48.67 -18.48
C ALA A 590 -1.91 -48.01 -17.83
N ALA A 591 -3.07 -48.70 -17.82
CA ALA A 591 -4.29 -48.22 -17.19
C ALA A 591 -4.15 -47.97 -15.68
N SER A 592 -3.25 -48.71 -15.01
CA SER A 592 -2.97 -48.53 -13.58
C SER A 592 -2.24 -47.21 -13.27
N PHE A 593 -1.52 -46.63 -14.24
CA PHE A 593 -0.87 -45.33 -14.09
C PHE A 593 -1.82 -44.15 -14.31
N LEU A 594 -2.98 -44.38 -14.95
CA LEU A 594 -3.96 -43.34 -15.24
C LEU A 594 -4.43 -42.62 -13.97
N THR A 595 -4.69 -43.38 -12.89
CA THR A 595 -5.12 -42.86 -11.59
C THR A 595 -4.03 -42.09 -10.84
N ILE A 596 -2.76 -42.35 -11.14
CA ILE A 596 -1.62 -41.63 -10.57
C ILE A 596 -1.45 -40.28 -11.28
N VAL A 597 -1.42 -40.28 -12.61
CA VAL A 597 -1.18 -39.04 -13.38
C VAL A 597 -2.35 -38.07 -13.21
N ILE A 598 -3.58 -38.57 -13.08
CA ILE A 598 -4.78 -37.72 -12.95
C ILE A 598 -4.81 -36.90 -11.66
N SER A 599 -4.09 -37.30 -10.62
CA SER A 599 -4.02 -36.52 -9.38
C SER A 599 -3.28 -35.19 -9.56
N GLY A 600 -2.39 -35.09 -10.57
CA GLY A 600 -1.65 -33.88 -10.90
C GLY A 600 -2.30 -32.97 -11.95
N LEU A 601 -3.47 -33.36 -12.49
CA LEU A 601 -4.11 -32.64 -13.61
C LEU A 601 -4.53 -31.21 -13.25
N TRP A 602 -4.97 -30.98 -12.02
CA TRP A 602 -5.54 -29.71 -11.59
C TRP A 602 -4.56 -28.94 -10.68
N ASN A 603 -4.30 -27.67 -10.99
CA ASN A 603 -3.58 -26.74 -10.11
C ASN A 603 -4.43 -25.49 -9.82
N ILE A 604 -4.20 -24.83 -8.69
CA ILE A 604 -4.83 -23.55 -8.36
C ILE A 604 -3.84 -22.44 -8.69
N ASP A 605 -4.21 -21.56 -9.60
CA ASP A 605 -3.46 -20.35 -9.92
C ASP A 605 -4.03 -19.18 -9.09
N PRO A 606 -3.31 -18.67 -8.08
CA PRO A 606 -3.77 -17.57 -7.24
C PRO A 606 -3.59 -16.19 -7.91
N SER A 607 -2.93 -16.11 -9.08
CA SER A 607 -2.43 -14.85 -9.63
C SER A 607 -3.39 -14.13 -10.59
N VAL A 608 -4.56 -14.70 -10.88
CA VAL A 608 -5.48 -14.16 -11.90
C VAL A 608 -6.23 -12.94 -11.35
N ARG A 609 -5.92 -11.75 -11.91
CA ARG A 609 -6.51 -10.46 -11.53
C ARG A 609 -7.86 -10.29 -12.21
N GLN A 610 -8.94 -10.27 -11.43
CA GLN A 610 -10.28 -9.98 -11.91
C GLN A 610 -10.61 -8.49 -11.71
N SER A 611 -11.12 -7.84 -12.75
CA SER A 611 -11.48 -6.42 -12.73
C SER A 611 -12.97 -6.26 -12.47
N HIS A 612 -13.32 -5.59 -11.38
CA HIS A 612 -14.70 -5.19 -11.05
C HIS A 612 -14.87 -3.68 -11.26
N SER A 613 -16.06 -3.22 -11.61
CA SER A 613 -16.35 -1.77 -11.67
C SER A 613 -16.45 -1.19 -10.26
N ALA A 614 -15.75 -0.10 -9.98
CA ALA A 614 -15.86 0.67 -8.75
C ALA A 614 -16.37 2.08 -9.05
N ILE A 615 -17.16 2.65 -8.15
CA ILE A 615 -17.63 4.03 -8.22
C ILE A 615 -17.09 4.77 -7.01
N ALA A 616 -16.51 5.94 -7.25
CA ALA A 616 -16.06 6.85 -6.20
C ALA A 616 -16.79 8.18 -6.33
N TYR A 617 -17.01 8.87 -5.22
CA TYR A 617 -17.57 10.22 -5.23
C TYR A 617 -16.59 11.22 -4.62
N ARG A 618 -16.60 12.43 -5.13
CA ARG A 618 -15.75 13.52 -4.63
C ARG A 618 -16.20 13.99 -3.23
N THR A 619 -15.25 14.23 -2.32
CA THR A 619 -15.51 14.71 -0.94
C THR A 619 -14.87 16.05 -0.60
N ASP A 620 -14.11 16.64 -1.54
CA ASP A 620 -13.48 17.94 -1.37
C ASP A 620 -13.89 18.93 -2.47
N HIS A 621 -13.55 20.20 -2.25
CA HIS A 621 -13.55 21.22 -3.28
C HIS A 621 -12.34 22.14 -3.10
N TRP A 622 -11.95 22.84 -4.17
CA TRP A 622 -10.91 23.86 -4.10
C TRP A 622 -11.56 25.24 -4.11
N ASN A 623 -11.26 26.05 -3.10
CA ASN A 623 -11.71 27.43 -3.04
C ASN A 623 -10.77 28.33 -3.86
N VAL A 624 -11.09 28.47 -5.15
CA VAL A 624 -10.32 29.28 -6.12
C VAL A 624 -10.69 30.76 -6.13
N ALA A 625 -11.66 31.18 -5.31
CA ALA A 625 -12.15 32.56 -5.26
C ALA A 625 -11.61 33.33 -4.02
N LEU A 626 -10.64 32.76 -3.30
CA LEU A 626 -10.04 33.38 -2.14
C LEU A 626 -9.29 34.66 -2.58
N LYS A 627 -9.71 35.82 -2.07
CA LYS A 627 -9.04 37.11 -2.28
C LYS A 627 -8.04 37.37 -1.16
N ASN A 628 -6.97 38.10 -1.46
CA ASN A 628 -5.79 38.27 -0.61
C ASN A 628 -5.13 36.90 -0.40
N TYR A 629 -4.70 36.28 -1.51
CA TYR A 629 -4.01 34.99 -1.50
C TYR A 629 -2.90 35.05 -0.46
N SER A 630 -3.21 34.45 0.69
CA SER A 630 -2.64 34.87 1.96
C SER A 630 -1.15 34.76 1.91
N SER A 631 -0.51 35.74 2.52
CA SER A 631 0.88 35.72 2.99
C SER A 631 1.17 34.58 4.01
N ASN A 632 0.37 33.52 3.97
CA ASN A 632 0.48 32.28 4.72
C ASN A 632 0.24 31.14 3.72
N ASP A 633 1.32 30.43 3.38
CA ASP A 633 1.34 29.28 2.47
C ASP A 633 0.90 27.97 3.17
N GLY A 634 0.45 28.05 4.43
CA GLY A 634 0.14 26.88 5.25
C GLY A 634 1.38 26.13 5.73
N ASN A 635 2.58 26.72 5.60
CA ASN A 635 3.89 26.10 5.74
C ASN A 635 4.18 25.05 4.66
N ALA A 636 3.72 25.29 3.43
CA ALA A 636 3.99 24.45 2.26
C ALA A 636 5.49 24.33 1.96
N GLY A 637 6.28 25.40 2.18
CA GLY A 637 7.73 25.36 2.01
C GLY A 637 8.42 24.32 2.89
N LEU A 638 7.92 24.12 4.12
CA LEU A 638 8.42 23.10 5.05
C LEU A 638 8.08 21.67 4.56
N VAL A 639 6.86 21.45 4.06
CA VAL A 639 6.49 20.13 3.49
C VAL A 639 7.34 19.82 2.27
N LEU A 640 7.58 20.79 1.38
CA LEU A 640 8.49 20.63 0.25
C LEU A 640 9.90 20.25 0.70
N ARG A 641 10.42 20.90 1.74
CA ARG A 641 11.73 20.58 2.32
C ARG A 641 11.80 19.14 2.82
N LEU A 642 10.77 18.65 3.52
CA LEU A 642 10.69 17.27 4.00
C LEU A 642 10.69 16.24 2.87
N LEU A 643 9.98 16.54 1.78
CA LEU A 643 9.94 15.68 0.60
C LEU A 643 11.31 15.60 -0.08
N ARG A 644 12.04 16.74 -0.18
CA ARG A 644 13.32 16.79 -0.89
C ARG A 644 14.51 16.32 -0.07
N HIS A 645 14.60 16.70 1.20
CA HIS A 645 15.78 16.44 2.05
C HIS A 645 15.65 15.22 2.96
N HIS A 646 14.43 14.82 3.31
CA HIS A 646 14.18 13.73 4.24
C HIS A 646 13.50 12.51 3.60
N ASN A 647 13.34 12.50 2.27
CA ASN A 647 12.74 11.41 1.46
C ASN A 647 11.45 10.84 2.05
N LEU A 648 10.64 11.70 2.67
CA LEU A 648 9.33 11.33 3.21
C LEU A 648 8.34 11.05 2.08
N THR A 649 7.37 10.18 2.35
CA THR A 649 6.29 9.89 1.40
C THR A 649 5.46 11.14 1.12
N THR A 650 5.05 11.34 -0.14
CA THR A 650 4.17 12.45 -0.53
C THR A 650 2.90 12.47 0.31
N PRO A 651 2.39 13.66 0.70
CA PRO A 651 1.11 13.78 1.38
C PRO A 651 -0.01 13.07 0.62
N PRO A 652 -1.01 12.52 1.33
CA PRO A 652 -2.12 11.85 0.69
C PRO A 652 -2.80 12.80 -0.29
N TRP A 653 -3.29 12.24 -1.41
CA TRP A 653 -3.92 12.97 -2.51
C TRP A 653 -3.00 13.92 -3.27
N THR A 654 -1.69 13.78 -3.13
CA THR A 654 -0.70 14.49 -3.95
C THR A 654 0.32 13.51 -4.50
N TRP A 655 0.83 13.80 -5.69
CA TRP A 655 1.90 13.04 -6.31
C TRP A 655 2.79 13.97 -7.14
N ASN A 656 4.01 14.24 -6.69
CA ASN A 656 4.95 15.16 -7.34
C ASN A 656 4.31 16.53 -7.68
N GLU A 657 4.06 16.80 -8.97
CA GLU A 657 3.45 18.04 -9.47
C GLU A 657 1.91 18.00 -9.56
N PHE A 658 1.28 16.91 -9.13
CA PHE A 658 -0.17 16.67 -9.26
C PHE A 658 -0.91 16.70 -7.93
N ILE A 659 -2.03 17.42 -7.91
CA ILE A 659 -3.00 17.43 -6.82
C ILE A 659 -4.21 16.59 -7.25
N LEU A 660 -4.53 15.53 -6.51
CA LEU A 660 -5.67 14.65 -6.78
C LEU A 660 -6.88 15.07 -5.93
N PRO A 661 -8.12 15.02 -6.46
CA PRO A 661 -9.31 15.25 -5.67
C PRO A 661 -9.49 14.15 -4.62
N LYS A 662 -9.98 14.51 -3.42
CA LYS A 662 -10.37 13.50 -2.43
C LYS A 662 -11.58 12.73 -2.93
N ILE A 663 -11.45 11.42 -2.98
CA ILE A 663 -12.55 10.52 -3.33
C ILE A 663 -12.92 9.66 -2.14
N HIS A 664 -14.20 9.32 -2.03
CA HIS A 664 -14.65 8.24 -1.19
C HIS A 664 -15.17 7.12 -2.07
N VAL A 665 -14.65 5.93 -1.83
CA VAL A 665 -15.12 4.70 -2.47
C VAL A 665 -15.97 3.99 -1.44
N ASP A 666 -17.26 3.88 -1.72
CA ASP A 666 -18.11 2.97 -0.94
C ASP A 666 -17.50 1.59 -1.10
N ALA A 667 -16.96 1.05 0.00
CA ALA A 667 -16.50 -0.33 0.03
C ALA A 667 -17.66 -1.16 -0.55
N PRO A 668 -17.41 -2.02 -1.56
CA PRO A 668 -18.48 -2.75 -2.22
C PRO A 668 -19.32 -3.39 -1.11
N ASN A 669 -20.56 -2.90 -0.95
CA ASN A 669 -21.52 -3.43 0.01
C ASN A 669 -21.39 -4.94 -0.04
N ALA A 670 -21.27 -5.57 1.12
CA ALA A 670 -21.17 -7.02 1.36
C ALA A 670 -22.24 -7.83 0.59
N ARG A 671 -22.11 -7.86 -0.73
CA ARG A 671 -22.90 -8.51 -1.77
C ARG A 671 -21.98 -9.21 -2.79
N LEU A 672 -20.66 -8.94 -2.75
CA LEU A 672 -19.70 -10.05 -2.79
C LEU A 672 -19.88 -10.76 -1.45
N GLY A 673 -20.90 -11.64 -1.42
CA GLY A 673 -21.43 -12.22 -0.20
C GLY A 673 -20.34 -12.88 0.62
N LEU A 674 -20.56 -12.86 1.94
CA LEU A 674 -20.63 -14.03 2.84
C LEU A 674 -20.77 -15.42 2.18
N VAL A 675 -20.01 -15.72 1.12
CA VAL A 675 -19.58 -17.09 0.87
C VAL A 675 -18.47 -17.28 1.88
N ASP A 676 -18.80 -17.98 2.97
CA ASP A 676 -17.90 -18.56 3.96
C ASP A 676 -16.44 -18.26 3.63
N ARG A 677 -15.95 -17.12 4.12
CA ARG A 677 -14.60 -16.65 3.87
C ARG A 677 -13.69 -17.47 4.78
N ASP A 678 -13.49 -18.73 4.38
CA ASP A 678 -12.59 -19.65 5.06
C ASP A 678 -11.25 -18.95 5.25
N GLU A 679 -10.72 -19.08 6.46
CA GLU A 679 -9.47 -18.53 7.02
C GLU A 679 -8.19 -18.82 6.20
N TYR A 680 -8.32 -19.52 5.07
CA TYR A 680 -7.25 -20.10 4.27
C TYR A 680 -7.04 -19.47 2.87
N VAL A 681 -7.81 -18.45 2.46
CA VAL A 681 -7.54 -17.72 1.21
C VAL A 681 -6.67 -16.49 1.52
N PRO A 682 -5.44 -16.38 0.95
CA PRO A 682 -4.59 -15.22 1.14
C PRO A 682 -5.35 -13.93 0.82
N LYS A 683 -5.20 -12.91 1.66
CA LYS A 683 -5.65 -11.54 1.36
C LYS A 683 -4.85 -11.04 0.16
N SER A 684 -5.31 -11.36 -1.04
CA SER A 684 -4.71 -10.89 -2.29
C SER A 684 -4.71 -9.35 -2.30
N PRO A 685 -3.66 -8.70 -2.82
CA PRO A 685 -3.58 -7.24 -2.85
C PRO A 685 -4.73 -6.70 -3.70
N ILE A 686 -5.53 -5.83 -3.09
CA ILE A 686 -6.62 -5.11 -3.74
C ILE A 686 -6.02 -3.80 -4.26
N THR A 687 -6.13 -3.57 -5.57
CA THR A 687 -5.69 -2.32 -6.19
C THR A 687 -6.86 -1.63 -6.87
N TYR A 688 -6.99 -0.34 -6.64
CA TYR A 688 -8.04 0.48 -7.23
C TYR A 688 -7.44 1.44 -8.25
N THR A 689 -7.99 1.47 -9.46
CA THR A 689 -7.54 2.34 -10.54
C THR A 689 -8.67 3.28 -10.94
N PHE A 690 -8.46 4.59 -10.84
CA PHE A 690 -9.45 5.62 -11.17
C PHE A 690 -8.87 6.65 -12.14
N THR A 691 -9.71 7.20 -13.03
CA THR A 691 -9.36 8.38 -13.83
C THR A 691 -9.87 9.64 -13.14
N LEU A 692 -8.96 10.48 -12.63
CA LEU A 692 -9.26 11.65 -11.83
C LEU A 692 -8.81 12.95 -12.52
N PRO A 693 -9.54 14.08 -12.37
CA PRO A 693 -9.09 15.39 -12.81
C PRO A 693 -8.05 15.95 -11.84
N ALA A 694 -6.78 15.68 -12.09
CA ALA A 694 -5.67 16.23 -11.30
C ALA A 694 -5.45 17.71 -11.62
N LEU A 695 -5.07 18.51 -10.62
CA LEU A 695 -4.58 19.87 -10.85
C LEU A 695 -3.05 19.86 -10.94
N ARG A 696 -2.50 20.69 -11.83
CA ARG A 696 -1.07 20.96 -11.95
C ARG A 696 -0.84 22.48 -12.01
N PRO A 697 -0.21 23.10 -11.01
CA PRO A 697 0.20 24.51 -11.10
C PRO A 697 1.27 24.67 -12.19
N SER A 698 1.35 25.82 -12.85
CA SER A 698 2.43 26.10 -13.80
C SER A 698 2.67 27.59 -13.91
N LEU A 699 3.91 27.98 -14.19
CA LEU A 699 4.25 29.31 -14.63
C LEU A 699 4.15 29.41 -16.16
N ASN A 700 3.59 30.50 -16.64
CA ASN A 700 3.59 30.90 -18.04
C ASN A 700 4.40 32.20 -18.16
N CYS A 701 5.66 32.06 -18.60
CA CYS A 701 6.67 33.11 -18.52
C CYS A 701 6.98 33.75 -19.87
N ARG A 702 7.22 35.06 -19.86
CA ARG A 702 7.77 35.82 -20.98
C ARG A 702 9.21 36.23 -20.66
N LEU A 703 10.14 35.84 -21.53
CA LEU A 703 11.55 36.24 -21.44
C LEU A 703 11.71 37.73 -21.71
N LEU A 704 12.61 38.36 -20.95
CA LEU A 704 12.98 39.77 -21.09
C LEU A 704 14.30 39.90 -21.86
N THR A 705 14.50 41.07 -22.47
CA THR A 705 15.68 41.37 -23.28
C THR A 705 16.65 42.27 -22.53
N ALA A 706 17.87 42.44 -23.05
CA ALA A 706 18.87 43.32 -22.44
C ALA A 706 18.40 44.78 -22.33
N ASP A 707 17.50 45.23 -23.21
CA ASP A 707 16.91 46.58 -23.17
C ASP A 707 15.99 46.80 -21.95
N ASP A 708 15.49 45.71 -21.36
CA ASP A 708 14.63 45.75 -20.18
C ASP A 708 15.46 45.75 -18.86
N ILE A 709 16.80 45.71 -18.92
CA ILE A 709 17.68 45.59 -17.75
C ILE A 709 18.65 46.76 -17.71
N SER A 710 18.74 47.44 -16.55
CA SER A 710 19.68 48.54 -16.30
C SER A 710 20.61 48.23 -15.13
N LEU A 711 21.89 48.56 -15.25
CA LEU A 711 22.89 48.33 -14.22
C LEU A 711 23.24 49.65 -13.51
N ALA A 712 23.28 49.62 -12.19
CA ALA A 712 23.68 50.74 -11.35
C ALA A 712 24.63 50.25 -10.25
N ASN A 713 25.71 51.00 -9.99
CA ASN A 713 26.63 50.71 -8.90
C ASN A 713 26.54 51.82 -7.85
N SER A 714 26.48 51.45 -6.57
CA SER A 714 26.57 52.39 -5.46
C SER A 714 27.71 51.99 -4.51
N TYR A 715 28.42 52.97 -3.98
CA TYR A 715 29.52 52.79 -3.04
C TYR A 715 29.13 53.41 -1.68
N GLY A 716 29.32 52.67 -0.59
CA GLY A 716 28.93 53.13 0.74
C GLY A 716 29.61 52.39 1.88
N PRO A 717 29.38 52.80 3.14
CA PRO A 717 29.93 52.13 4.32
C PRO A 717 29.34 50.71 4.45
N GLY A 718 30.20 49.75 4.81
CA GLY A 718 29.85 48.35 5.04
C GLY A 718 29.27 48.08 6.44
N PRO A 719 28.86 46.83 6.73
CA PRO A 719 28.20 46.46 7.99
C PRO A 719 29.09 46.55 9.23
N HIS A 720 30.41 46.61 9.04
CA HIS A 720 31.38 46.80 10.13
C HIS A 720 32.02 48.18 10.07
N GLN A 721 32.24 48.78 11.24
CA GLN A 721 32.80 50.11 11.37
C GLN A 721 34.19 50.18 10.69
N GLY A 722 34.34 51.04 9.69
CA GLY A 722 35.58 51.19 8.90
C GLY A 722 35.69 50.32 7.64
N THR A 723 34.67 49.52 7.32
CA THR A 723 34.58 48.80 6.03
C THR A 723 33.76 49.60 5.02
N TYR A 724 34.06 49.43 3.73
CA TYR A 724 33.27 49.95 2.62
C TYR A 724 32.78 48.79 1.75
N GLN A 725 31.67 49.00 1.07
CA GLN A 725 31.08 48.02 0.17
C GLN A 725 30.62 48.65 -1.14
N THR A 726 30.80 47.89 -2.23
CA THR A 726 30.25 48.22 -3.54
C THR A 726 29.00 47.36 -3.77
N ILE A 727 27.88 48.00 -4.06
CA ILE A 727 26.60 47.37 -4.38
C ILE A 727 26.39 47.51 -5.88
N THR A 728 26.31 46.39 -6.59
CA THR A 728 25.93 46.35 -8.01
C THR A 728 24.48 45.89 -8.11
N THR A 729 23.62 46.73 -8.67
CA THR A 729 22.18 46.49 -8.82
C THR A 729 21.82 46.36 -10.29
N ALA A 730 21.19 45.25 -10.66
CA ALA A 730 20.52 45.08 -11.94
C ALA A 730 19.01 45.33 -11.75
N ALA A 731 18.54 46.50 -12.19
CA ALA A 731 17.14 46.89 -12.17
C ALA A 731 16.45 46.42 -13.45
N VAL A 732 15.50 45.50 -13.31
CA VAL A 732 14.72 44.89 -14.39
C VAL A 732 13.40 45.64 -14.53
N ARG A 733 13.11 46.18 -15.71
CA ARG A 733 11.93 46.99 -16.04
C ARG A 733 11.11 46.32 -17.14
N ALA A 734 10.17 45.48 -16.73
CA ALA A 734 9.38 44.67 -17.64
C ALA A 734 8.11 45.40 -18.11
N LYS A 735 7.89 45.50 -19.42
CA LYS A 735 6.62 46.01 -20.00
C LYS A 735 5.45 45.07 -19.70
N LEU A 736 4.33 45.64 -19.25
CA LEU A 736 3.12 44.87 -18.90
C LEU A 736 2.28 44.51 -20.13
N PRO A 737 1.59 43.35 -20.14
CA PRO A 737 0.75 42.95 -21.26
C PRO A 737 -0.53 43.80 -21.37
N PRO A 738 -1.14 43.93 -22.58
CA PRO A 738 -2.32 44.77 -22.80
C PRO A 738 -3.52 44.41 -21.91
N SER A 739 -3.70 43.13 -21.63
CA SER A 739 -4.74 42.61 -20.73
C SER A 739 -4.61 43.12 -19.29
N CYS A 740 -3.39 43.38 -18.84
CA CYS A 740 -3.08 43.93 -17.52
C CYS A 740 -3.21 45.46 -17.50
N LEU A 741 -2.81 46.14 -18.58
CA LEU A 741 -2.93 47.60 -18.69
C LEU A 741 -4.40 48.06 -18.64
N ALA A 742 -5.34 47.25 -19.12
CA ALA A 742 -6.77 47.55 -19.07
C ALA A 742 -7.35 47.61 -17.64
N THR A 743 -6.68 47.01 -16.64
CA THR A 743 -7.12 46.95 -15.24
C THR A 743 -6.31 47.85 -14.31
N LEU A 744 -5.27 48.52 -14.82
CA LEU A 744 -4.37 49.40 -14.07
C LEU A 744 -4.62 50.89 -14.33
N PRO A 745 -4.20 51.79 -13.41
CA PRO A 745 -4.23 53.23 -13.65
C PRO A 745 -3.27 53.63 -14.79
N GLU A 746 -3.58 54.69 -15.55
CA GLU A 746 -2.85 55.11 -16.77
C GLU A 746 -1.34 55.37 -16.58
N ASN A 747 -0.90 55.61 -15.34
CA ASN A 747 0.50 55.90 -15.00
C ASN A 747 1.39 54.66 -14.79
N VAL A 748 0.83 53.44 -14.74
CA VAL A 748 1.59 52.20 -14.50
C VAL A 748 1.66 51.35 -15.76
N THR A 749 2.84 51.34 -16.40
CA THR A 749 3.08 50.59 -17.64
C THR A 749 4.20 49.54 -17.55
N ILE A 750 4.99 49.59 -16.48
CA ILE A 750 6.14 48.71 -16.23
C ILE A 750 6.07 48.09 -14.83
N ALA A 751 6.57 46.87 -14.71
CA ALA A 751 6.91 46.25 -13.42
C ALA A 751 8.44 46.36 -13.21
N GLU A 752 8.87 46.80 -12.02
CA GLU A 752 10.29 46.95 -11.69
C GLU A 752 10.68 46.05 -10.51
N PHE A 753 11.80 45.34 -10.64
CA PHE A 753 12.40 44.53 -9.57
C PHE A 753 13.92 44.49 -9.73
N ASN A 754 14.65 44.36 -8.61
CA ASN A 754 16.08 44.59 -8.55
C ASN A 754 16.84 43.36 -8.04
N LEU A 755 17.85 42.94 -8.79
CA LEU A 755 18.83 41.94 -8.36
C LEU A 755 20.10 42.67 -7.88
N THR A 756 20.59 42.34 -6.68
CA THR A 756 21.70 43.08 -6.05
C THR A 756 22.84 42.16 -5.65
N TYR A 757 24.07 42.59 -5.94
CA TYR A 757 25.31 41.94 -5.53
C TYR A 757 26.12 42.91 -4.66
N LEU A 758 26.63 42.46 -3.51
CA LEU A 758 27.48 43.27 -2.63
C LEU A 758 28.89 42.68 -2.60
N GLU A 759 29.89 43.53 -2.73
CA GLU A 759 31.30 43.20 -2.57
C GLU A 759 31.90 44.10 -1.47
N VAL A 760 32.50 43.49 -0.44
CA VAL A 760 33.12 44.22 0.68
C VAL A 760 34.60 44.45 0.39
N GLU A 761 35.04 45.69 0.54
CA GLU A 761 36.41 46.12 0.25
C GLU A 761 37.42 45.38 1.15
N GLY A 762 38.47 44.79 0.54
CA GLY A 762 39.46 43.94 1.23
C GLY A 762 39.30 42.43 1.00
N PHE A 763 38.18 41.98 0.43
CA PHE A 763 37.93 40.58 0.06
C PHE A 763 37.52 40.50 -1.42
N SER A 764 38.47 40.33 -2.35
CA SER A 764 38.11 40.16 -3.77
C SER A 764 37.54 38.77 -4.01
N THR A 765 36.23 38.68 -4.21
CA THR A 765 35.53 37.40 -4.45
C THR A 765 35.50 36.99 -5.92
N GLY A 766 35.98 37.84 -6.83
CA GLY A 766 36.06 37.52 -8.26
C GLY A 766 34.72 37.61 -9.02
N GLY A 767 33.63 37.95 -8.33
CA GLY A 767 32.25 37.89 -8.83
C GLY A 767 31.52 36.62 -8.36
N GLY A 768 30.18 36.66 -8.32
CA GLY A 768 29.36 35.54 -7.84
C GLY A 768 28.08 35.35 -8.65
N TYR A 769 27.48 34.17 -8.54
CA TYR A 769 26.15 33.90 -9.07
C TYR A 769 25.09 34.48 -8.14
N VAL A 770 24.06 35.07 -8.72
CA VAL A 770 23.05 35.86 -8.02
C VAL A 770 21.71 35.53 -8.67
N GLY A 771 20.70 35.15 -7.89
CA GLY A 771 19.39 34.87 -8.44
C GLY A 771 18.27 34.85 -7.42
N SER A 772 17.12 35.37 -7.82
CA SER A 772 15.93 35.42 -6.96
C SER A 772 14.65 35.24 -7.77
N LEU A 773 13.63 34.67 -7.11
CA LEU A 773 12.25 34.80 -7.53
C LEU A 773 11.66 36.01 -6.80
N PHE A 774 10.89 36.83 -7.51
CA PHE A 774 10.33 38.08 -7.00
C PHE A 774 8.81 38.06 -7.03
N ASP A 775 8.17 38.48 -5.94
CA ASP A 775 6.75 38.83 -5.97
C ASP A 775 6.59 40.22 -6.60
N LEU A 776 5.89 40.30 -7.74
CA LEU A 776 5.66 41.58 -8.42
C LEU A 776 4.48 42.32 -7.76
N TYR A 777 4.60 43.62 -7.51
CA TYR A 777 3.52 44.43 -6.92
C TYR A 777 3.03 45.48 -7.92
N LEU A 778 1.72 45.52 -8.15
CA LEU A 778 1.07 46.42 -9.12
C LEU A 778 -0.20 47.03 -8.51
N PRO A 779 -0.29 48.38 -8.33
CA PRO A 779 0.71 49.41 -8.66
C PRO A 779 1.93 49.42 -7.70
N PRO A 780 3.11 49.93 -8.14
CA PRO A 780 4.27 50.11 -7.28
C PRO A 780 3.96 51.13 -6.17
N LEU A 781 4.30 50.78 -4.92
CA LEU A 781 3.99 51.58 -3.72
C LEU A 781 5.02 52.67 -3.45
N ASP A 782 4.57 53.77 -2.83
CA ASP A 782 5.42 54.84 -2.31
C ASP A 782 6.22 54.32 -1.08
N PRO A 783 7.57 54.37 -1.09
CA PRO A 783 8.41 53.88 0.01
C PRO A 783 8.14 54.57 1.37
N ALA A 784 7.38 55.68 1.40
CA ALA A 784 7.00 56.38 2.63
C ALA A 784 5.92 55.66 3.47
N HIS A 785 5.18 54.70 2.90
CA HIS A 785 4.13 53.97 3.60
C HIS A 785 4.64 52.60 4.07
N LEU A 786 5.05 52.51 5.34
CA LEU A 786 5.26 51.23 6.06
C LEU A 786 3.90 50.54 6.30
N VAL A 787 3.27 50.03 5.24
CA VAL A 787 2.20 49.04 5.39
C VAL A 787 2.87 47.69 5.63
N ASP A 788 2.44 46.99 6.68
CA ASP A 788 2.92 45.66 7.02
C ASP A 788 2.85 44.75 5.78
N ILE A 789 3.90 43.97 5.51
CA ILE A 789 4.04 43.12 4.32
C ILE A 789 2.83 42.17 4.19
N TRP A 790 2.22 41.83 5.33
CA TRP A 790 1.12 40.88 5.47
C TRP A 790 -0.28 41.48 5.19
N GLU A 791 -0.42 42.80 5.05
CA GLU A 791 -1.70 43.50 4.77
C GLU A 791 -1.86 43.94 3.30
N ARG A 792 -0.93 43.54 2.43
CA ARG A 792 -0.89 43.96 1.02
C ARG A 792 -1.97 43.29 0.17
N GLN A 793 -2.60 44.07 -0.72
CA GLN A 793 -3.57 43.55 -1.69
C GLN A 793 -2.91 42.73 -2.82
N ASP A 794 -3.70 41.81 -3.39
CA ASP A 794 -3.30 41.04 -4.57
C ASP A 794 -3.19 41.92 -5.82
N ASN A 795 -2.34 41.51 -6.77
CA ASN A 795 -2.25 42.19 -8.06
C ASN A 795 -3.60 42.10 -8.81
N PRO A 796 -3.94 43.13 -9.63
CA PRO A 796 -5.10 43.08 -10.51
C PRO A 796 -5.15 41.82 -11.37
N ILE A 797 -6.36 41.34 -11.65
CA ILE A 797 -6.59 40.12 -12.42
C ILE A 797 -6.04 40.32 -13.84
N GLY A 798 -5.30 39.31 -14.34
CA GLY A 798 -4.69 39.34 -15.67
C GLY A 798 -3.29 39.95 -15.74
N CYS A 799 -2.72 40.34 -14.59
CA CYS A 799 -1.35 40.85 -14.48
C CYS A 799 -0.35 39.76 -14.03
N PRO A 800 0.91 39.83 -14.49
CA PRO A 800 1.97 38.97 -13.98
C PRO A 800 2.21 39.24 -12.49
N SER A 801 2.55 38.18 -11.77
CA SER A 801 2.70 38.19 -10.31
C SER A 801 4.07 37.70 -9.85
N VAL A 802 4.85 37.06 -10.74
CA VAL A 802 6.18 36.52 -10.45
C VAL A 802 7.21 37.09 -11.42
N GLY A 803 8.33 37.57 -10.89
CA GLY A 803 9.54 37.90 -11.62
C GLY A 803 10.63 36.87 -11.35
N ILE A 804 11.46 36.57 -12.34
CA ILE A 804 12.61 35.68 -12.20
C ILE A 804 13.83 36.45 -12.72
N ALA A 805 14.92 36.48 -11.96
CA ALA A 805 16.22 36.89 -12.47
C ALA A 805 17.32 35.99 -11.93
N PHE A 806 18.25 35.59 -12.81
CA PHE A 806 19.43 34.81 -12.46
C PHE A 806 20.61 35.25 -13.34
N GLY A 807 21.80 35.35 -12.75
CA GLY A 807 22.99 35.70 -13.52
C GLY A 807 24.28 35.71 -12.70
N TYR A 808 25.37 36.06 -13.37
CA TYR A 808 26.68 36.24 -12.75
C TYR A 808 27.03 37.73 -12.67
N MET A 809 27.25 38.23 -11.47
CA MET A 809 27.51 39.65 -11.20
C MET A 809 28.89 39.84 -10.55
N ARG A 810 29.56 40.92 -10.94
CA ARG A 810 30.86 41.32 -10.39
C ARG A 810 30.88 42.83 -10.26
N ALA A 811 31.35 43.35 -9.12
CA ALA A 811 31.36 44.80 -8.93
C ALA A 811 32.10 45.51 -10.07
N ASN A 812 31.45 46.53 -10.64
CA ASN A 812 31.94 47.33 -11.78
C ASN A 812 32.19 46.61 -13.11
N HIS A 813 32.08 45.28 -13.17
CA HIS A 813 32.42 44.47 -14.35
C HIS A 813 31.30 43.52 -14.82
N THR A 814 30.08 43.66 -14.28
CA THR A 814 28.92 42.85 -14.69
C THR A 814 28.56 43.08 -16.17
N SER A 815 28.42 41.99 -16.93
CA SER A 815 27.88 42.01 -18.29
C SER A 815 26.38 41.73 -18.29
N LEU A 816 25.61 42.48 -19.07
CA LEU A 816 24.18 42.23 -19.28
C LEU A 816 23.89 40.88 -19.94
N THR A 817 24.84 40.35 -20.74
CA THR A 817 24.72 39.02 -21.36
C THR A 817 24.70 37.88 -20.36
N ASN A 818 25.16 38.15 -19.13
CA ASN A 818 25.25 37.16 -18.07
C ASN A 818 24.04 37.16 -17.14
N ILE A 819 22.99 37.93 -17.48
CA ILE A 819 21.76 38.04 -16.70
C ILE A 819 20.58 37.61 -17.57
N THR A 820 19.80 36.67 -17.05
CA THR A 820 18.55 36.23 -17.66
C THR A 820 17.39 36.62 -16.75
N ALA A 821 16.38 37.28 -17.30
CA ALA A 821 15.19 37.69 -16.55
C ALA A 821 13.89 37.35 -17.28
N ALA A 822 12.82 37.11 -16.51
CA ALA A 822 11.48 36.80 -17.02
C ALA A 822 10.39 37.33 -16.09
N ILE A 823 9.21 37.56 -16.66
CA ILE A 823 7.96 37.80 -15.91
C ILE A 823 6.96 36.69 -16.20
N CYS A 824 6.23 36.23 -15.19
CA CYS A 824 5.39 35.04 -15.30
C CYS A 824 3.97 35.29 -14.75
N ASN A 825 3.01 34.69 -15.45
CA ASN A 825 1.66 34.47 -14.95
C ASN A 825 1.60 33.10 -14.27
N GLN A 826 0.91 33.03 -13.14
CA GLN A 826 0.66 31.78 -12.44
C GLN A 826 -0.65 31.17 -12.94
N GLU A 827 -0.65 29.92 -13.37
CA GLU A 827 -1.81 29.23 -13.92
C GLU A 827 -2.01 27.87 -13.25
N ILE A 828 -3.24 27.35 -13.26
CA ILE A 828 -3.56 25.99 -12.77
C ILE A 828 -4.21 25.21 -13.91
N GLN A 829 -3.56 24.11 -14.28
CA GLN A 829 -3.96 23.21 -15.35
C GLN A 829 -4.76 22.04 -14.78
N LYS A 830 -5.84 21.65 -15.45
CA LYS A 830 -6.64 20.48 -15.10
C LYS A 830 -6.36 19.35 -16.09
N ILE A 831 -5.84 18.24 -15.56
CA ILE A 831 -5.29 17.13 -16.35
C ILE A 831 -5.99 15.84 -15.96
N SER A 832 -6.55 15.13 -16.94
CA SER A 832 -7.12 13.80 -16.74
C SER A 832 -5.98 12.79 -16.51
N THR A 833 -5.95 12.22 -15.31
CA THR A 833 -4.85 11.36 -14.83
C THR A 833 -5.40 10.02 -14.34
N GLU A 834 -4.83 8.92 -14.82
CA GLU A 834 -5.09 7.57 -14.33
C GLU A 834 -4.21 7.33 -13.10
N VAL A 835 -4.85 7.00 -11.97
CA VAL A 835 -4.19 6.83 -10.68
C VAL A 835 -4.53 5.46 -10.11
N THR A 836 -3.50 4.74 -9.68
CA THR A 836 -3.61 3.46 -8.97
C THR A 836 -3.34 3.70 -7.48
N PHE A 837 -4.28 3.28 -6.63
CA PHE A 837 -4.17 3.34 -5.17
C PHE A 837 -3.83 1.94 -4.62
N ALA A 838 -2.82 1.88 -3.76
CA ALA A 838 -2.45 0.67 -3.03
C ALA A 838 -3.31 0.53 -1.77
N GLY A 839 -4.11 -0.54 -1.66
CA GLY A 839 -4.93 -0.80 -0.47
C GLY A 839 -6.25 -0.01 -0.44
N ASP A 840 -6.48 0.77 0.63
CA ASP A 840 -7.73 1.51 0.81
C ASP A 840 -7.66 2.89 0.11
N PRO A 841 -8.41 3.10 -0.99
CA PRO A 841 -8.37 4.34 -1.75
C PRO A 841 -8.88 5.54 -0.95
N ASN A 842 -9.62 5.33 0.14
CA ASN A 842 -10.12 6.40 1.00
C ASN A 842 -9.01 7.11 1.78
N LEU A 843 -7.82 6.51 1.89
CA LEU A 843 -6.65 7.13 2.53
C LEU A 843 -5.89 8.07 1.60
N GLY A 844 -6.04 7.92 0.27
CA GLY A 844 -5.43 8.82 -0.72
C GLY A 844 -3.95 8.59 -1.02
N PHE A 845 -3.35 7.47 -0.58
CA PHE A 845 -1.96 7.13 -0.92
C PHE A 845 -1.87 6.45 -2.28
N VAL A 846 -1.10 7.04 -3.19
CA VAL A 846 -0.85 6.52 -4.54
C VAL A 846 0.16 5.39 -4.50
N ASP A 847 -0.03 4.36 -5.33
CA ASP A 847 0.91 3.24 -5.45
C ASP A 847 2.22 3.71 -6.10
N HIS A 848 3.34 3.56 -5.39
CA HIS A 848 4.65 3.95 -5.90
C HIS A 848 5.15 3.07 -7.06
N THR A 849 4.64 1.84 -7.19
CA THR A 849 5.02 0.91 -8.25
C THR A 849 4.32 1.18 -9.58
N ASP A 850 3.18 1.89 -9.55
CA ASP A 850 2.41 2.28 -10.73
C ASP A 850 2.11 3.79 -10.68
N PRO A 851 3.07 4.65 -11.09
CA PRO A 851 2.93 6.09 -10.99
C PRO A 851 1.77 6.62 -11.87
N PRO A 852 1.14 7.74 -11.50
CA PRO A 852 0.03 8.32 -12.25
C PRO A 852 0.36 8.58 -13.73
N LYS A 853 -0.52 8.12 -14.62
CA LYS A 853 -0.36 8.24 -16.09
C LYS A 853 -1.31 9.30 -16.65
N TYR A 854 -0.81 10.13 -17.55
CA TYR A 854 -1.60 11.19 -18.19
C TYR A 854 -1.21 11.33 -19.67
N LYS A 855 -2.15 11.80 -20.50
CA LYS A 855 -1.93 12.03 -21.94
C LYS A 855 -1.84 13.53 -22.21
N ASN A 856 -0.72 13.97 -22.81
CA ASN A 856 -0.45 15.37 -23.18
C ASN A 856 -1.13 15.82 -24.49
N THR A 857 -2.05 15.04 -25.07
CA THR A 857 -2.53 15.22 -26.45
C THR A 857 -3.81 16.06 -26.60
N LEU A 858 -4.44 16.48 -25.49
CA LEU A 858 -5.65 17.31 -25.50
C LEU A 858 -5.29 18.77 -25.15
N PRO A 859 -6.04 19.78 -25.65
CA PRO A 859 -5.89 21.15 -25.17
C PRO A 859 -6.13 21.18 -23.66
N ILE A 860 -5.13 21.66 -22.93
CA ILE A 860 -5.11 21.69 -21.46
C ILE A 860 -6.20 22.67 -20.98
N GLU A 861 -7.13 22.18 -20.16
CA GLU A 861 -8.15 23.02 -19.53
C GLU A 861 -7.50 23.85 -18.41
N LEU A 862 -7.60 25.18 -18.47
CA LEU A 862 -7.11 26.09 -17.42
C LEU A 862 -8.24 26.42 -16.46
N LEU A 863 -7.94 26.38 -15.17
CA LEU A 863 -8.86 26.76 -14.11
C LEU A 863 -9.03 28.28 -14.08
N THR A 864 -10.26 28.78 -14.01
CA THR A 864 -10.54 30.22 -13.93
C THR A 864 -10.57 30.70 -12.48
N ASN A 865 -10.07 31.92 -12.24
CA ASN A 865 -10.00 32.55 -10.91
C ASN A 865 -11.36 33.16 -10.48
N GLY A 866 -12.47 32.48 -10.77
CA GLY A 866 -13.84 32.96 -10.50
C GLY A 866 -14.34 34.15 -11.33
N THR A 867 -13.47 34.76 -12.16
CA THR A 867 -13.80 35.86 -13.07
C THR A 867 -13.79 35.38 -14.52
N ASN A 868 -14.87 35.63 -15.26
CA ASN A 868 -15.02 35.15 -16.63
C ASN A 868 -13.88 35.67 -17.53
N GLY A 869 -13.18 34.74 -18.19
CA GLY A 869 -12.14 35.05 -19.18
C GLY A 869 -10.70 35.13 -18.67
N PHE A 870 -10.44 35.00 -17.36
CA PHE A 870 -9.09 35.04 -16.78
C PHE A 870 -8.71 33.76 -16.03
N SER A 871 -7.51 33.23 -16.34
CA SER A 871 -6.93 32.01 -15.75
C SER A 871 -5.67 32.25 -14.92
N SER A 872 -5.25 33.52 -14.77
CA SER A 872 -4.06 33.91 -14.00
C SER A 872 -4.37 34.07 -12.51
N PHE A 873 -3.45 33.58 -11.67
CA PHE A 873 -3.46 33.72 -10.22
C PHE A 873 -2.34 34.65 -9.74
N SER A 874 -2.51 35.22 -8.55
CA SER A 874 -1.59 36.21 -7.96
C SER A 874 -1.05 35.74 -6.62
N PHE A 875 -0.67 34.45 -6.50
CA PHE A 875 -0.10 33.93 -5.25
C PHE A 875 1.23 34.63 -4.93
N ARG A 876 1.46 34.90 -3.64
CA ARG A 876 2.73 35.44 -3.13
C ARG A 876 3.65 34.29 -2.74
N VAL A 877 4.77 34.15 -3.42
CA VAL A 877 5.64 32.97 -3.33
C VAL A 877 6.97 33.31 -2.64
N GLN A 878 7.50 34.51 -2.85
CA GLN A 878 8.83 34.88 -2.39
C GLN A 878 8.95 34.86 -0.86
N GLU A 879 8.07 35.57 -0.16
CA GLU A 879 8.18 35.72 1.30
C GLU A 879 7.93 34.43 2.09
N PRO A 880 6.90 33.60 1.78
CA PRO A 880 6.70 32.35 2.52
C PRO A 880 7.77 31.29 2.23
N LEU A 881 8.40 31.34 1.05
CA LEU A 881 9.38 30.36 0.61
C LEU A 881 10.78 30.66 1.18
N ARG A 882 11.18 31.92 1.28
CA ARG A 882 12.51 32.36 1.75
C ARG A 882 12.96 31.71 3.07
N PRO A 883 12.17 31.68 4.17
CA PRO A 883 12.59 31.08 5.43
C PRO A 883 12.85 29.56 5.37
N SER A 884 12.23 28.86 4.41
CA SER A 884 12.45 27.42 4.19
C SER A 884 13.81 27.08 3.57
N LEU A 885 14.46 28.09 2.98
CA LEU A 885 15.71 27.99 2.23
C LEU A 885 16.92 28.48 3.05
N GLU A 886 16.75 29.49 3.91
CA GLU A 886 17.84 30.16 4.65
C GLU A 886 18.55 29.29 5.71
N THR A 887 17.97 28.15 6.12
CA THR A 887 18.56 27.29 7.18
C THR A 887 19.80 26.52 6.74
N HIS A 888 20.04 26.35 5.43
CA HIS A 888 21.21 25.58 4.92
C HIS A 888 22.40 26.48 4.55
N SER A 889 22.16 27.74 4.16
CA SER A 889 23.20 28.72 3.78
C SER A 889 24.17 29.03 4.93
N LYS A 890 23.71 28.99 6.19
CA LYS A 890 24.56 29.23 7.37
C LYS A 890 25.52 28.09 7.71
N GLY A 891 25.31 26.88 7.18
CA GLY A 891 26.11 25.68 7.50
C GLY A 891 27.39 25.53 6.67
N THR A 892 27.45 26.14 5.49
CA THR A 892 28.56 25.99 4.52
C THR A 892 29.57 27.13 4.53
N SER A 893 29.37 28.16 5.36
CA SER A 893 30.39 29.19 5.57
C SER A 893 31.63 28.56 6.24
N GLN A 894 32.65 28.25 5.43
CA GLN A 894 33.98 27.91 5.92
C GLN A 894 34.45 28.99 6.91
N LYS A 895 35.03 28.56 8.04
CA LYS A 895 35.63 29.46 9.03
C LYS A 895 36.60 30.42 8.33
N GLY A 896 36.25 31.71 8.29
CA GLY A 896 37.16 32.79 7.86
C GLY A 896 36.75 33.57 6.61
N GLN A 897 35.67 33.23 5.92
CA GLN A 897 35.13 34.03 4.81
C GLN A 897 33.96 34.88 5.31
N PRO A 898 33.95 36.21 5.12
CA PRO A 898 32.75 37.00 5.42
C PRO A 898 31.61 36.51 4.50
N PRO A 899 30.36 36.48 4.99
CA PRO A 899 29.21 36.14 4.15
C PRO A 899 29.11 37.19 3.05
N GLY A 900 29.56 36.86 1.84
CA GLY A 900 29.12 37.56 0.65
C GLY A 900 27.61 37.36 0.52
N PRO A 901 26.85 38.33 -0.01
CA PRO A 901 25.43 38.14 -0.32
C PRO A 901 25.33 37.24 -1.55
N GLU A 902 25.56 35.96 -1.34
CA GLU A 902 25.03 34.97 -2.24
C GLU A 902 23.50 34.99 -2.06
N THR A 903 22.82 35.93 -2.74
CA THR A 903 21.35 35.88 -2.85
C THR A 903 21.04 34.70 -3.76
N PHE A 904 21.01 33.51 -3.16
CA PHE A 904 20.39 32.34 -3.72
C PHE A 904 19.13 32.07 -2.92
N ASP A 905 18.01 32.56 -3.44
CA ASP A 905 16.67 32.18 -3.02
C ASP A 905 16.43 30.71 -3.42
N ILE A 906 15.39 30.41 -4.20
CA ILE A 906 15.13 29.05 -4.72
C ILE A 906 16.31 28.43 -5.49
N PHE A 907 17.21 29.26 -6.01
CA PHE A 907 18.35 28.82 -6.81
C PHE A 907 19.38 28.04 -6.01
N TYR A 908 19.47 28.26 -4.70
CA TYR A 908 20.37 27.48 -3.85
C TYR A 908 19.97 26.02 -3.85
N GLU A 909 18.67 25.75 -3.65
CA GLU A 909 18.09 24.39 -3.66
C GLU A 909 18.08 23.76 -5.05
N ILE A 910 18.00 24.57 -6.11
CA ILE A 910 18.07 24.10 -7.48
C ILE A 910 19.49 23.62 -7.83
N ILE A 911 20.52 24.35 -7.40
CA ILE A 911 21.92 24.11 -7.76
C ILE A 911 22.57 23.11 -6.79
N HIS A 912 22.34 23.27 -5.49
CA HIS A 912 23.01 22.53 -4.42
C HIS A 912 22.10 21.53 -3.68
N GLY A 913 20.82 21.46 -4.01
CA GLY A 913 19.89 20.55 -3.35
C GLY A 913 20.18 19.06 -3.67
N PRO A 914 19.55 18.12 -2.96
CA PRO A 914 19.81 16.67 -3.07
C PRO A 914 19.50 16.06 -4.44
N TYR A 915 18.78 16.80 -5.28
CA TYR A 915 18.45 16.44 -6.66
C TYR A 915 18.96 17.49 -7.67
N GLY A 916 19.84 18.39 -7.24
CA GLY A 916 20.40 19.47 -8.05
C GLY A 916 21.64 19.01 -8.82
N ASP A 917 21.46 18.63 -10.10
CA ASP A 917 22.56 18.32 -11.03
C ASP A 917 22.79 19.46 -12.05
N THR A 918 22.27 20.66 -11.78
CA THR A 918 22.33 21.77 -12.74
C THR A 918 23.45 22.74 -12.40
N SER A 919 24.47 22.82 -13.26
CA SER A 919 25.55 23.80 -13.09
C SER A 919 25.03 25.23 -13.30
N PRO A 920 25.47 26.23 -12.50
CA PRO A 920 25.00 27.60 -12.57
C PRO A 920 25.14 28.24 -13.96
N GLU A 921 26.18 27.85 -14.71
CA GLU A 921 26.45 28.36 -16.07
C GLU A 921 25.33 28.00 -17.05
N LEU A 922 24.64 26.87 -16.82
CA LEU A 922 23.54 26.38 -17.64
C LEU A 922 22.19 27.06 -17.32
N LEU A 923 22.19 28.06 -16.45
CA LEU A 923 21.01 28.85 -16.06
C LEU A 923 21.12 30.31 -16.51
N MET A 924 22.29 30.76 -16.97
CA MET A 924 22.56 32.14 -17.38
C MET A 924 22.79 32.27 -18.89
N GLY A 925 22.41 33.44 -19.42
CA GLY A 925 22.52 33.78 -20.84
C GLY A 925 21.29 33.39 -21.65
N ALA A 926 21.14 34.05 -22.81
CA ALA A 926 19.96 33.91 -23.68
C ALA A 926 19.78 32.48 -24.21
N GLU A 927 20.87 31.74 -24.47
CA GLU A 927 20.83 30.36 -24.97
C GLU A 927 20.25 29.37 -23.95
N ASN A 928 20.46 29.64 -22.66
CA ASN A 928 20.04 28.79 -21.55
C ASN A 928 18.72 29.23 -20.90
N ALA A 929 18.09 30.29 -21.43
CA ALA A 929 16.92 30.90 -20.81
C ALA A 929 15.72 29.94 -20.66
N ASN A 930 15.50 29.05 -21.63
CA ASN A 930 14.45 28.03 -21.52
C ASN A 930 14.72 27.02 -20.40
N LYS A 931 15.99 26.62 -20.24
CA LYS A 931 16.39 25.71 -19.16
C LYS A 931 16.19 26.34 -17.78
N LEU A 932 16.51 27.64 -17.65
CA LEU A 932 16.20 28.41 -16.44
C LEU A 932 14.69 28.37 -16.12
N LEU A 933 13.85 28.65 -17.11
CA LEU A 933 12.39 28.63 -16.94
C LEU A 933 11.87 27.23 -16.58
N ASP A 934 12.37 26.18 -17.22
CA ASP A 934 11.94 24.79 -16.95
C ASP A 934 12.27 24.37 -15.51
N VAL A 935 13.48 24.68 -15.05
CA VAL A 935 13.94 24.32 -13.70
C VAL A 935 13.19 25.13 -12.63
N VAL A 936 12.98 26.43 -12.84
CA VAL A 936 12.19 27.26 -11.92
C VAL A 936 10.73 26.83 -11.92
N ASN A 937 10.14 26.53 -13.08
CA ASN A 937 8.76 26.05 -13.18
C ASN A 937 8.57 24.68 -12.51
N HIS A 938 9.55 23.77 -12.64
CA HIS A 938 9.54 22.50 -11.93
C HIS A 938 9.58 22.68 -10.40
N TYR A 939 10.46 23.56 -9.90
CA TYR A 939 10.51 23.87 -8.47
C TYR A 939 9.19 24.50 -7.97
N TYR A 940 8.69 25.49 -8.71
CA TYR A 940 7.42 26.16 -8.44
C TYR A 940 6.25 25.16 -8.41
N ARG A 941 6.23 24.18 -9.32
CA ARG A 941 5.21 23.12 -9.35
C ARG A 941 5.16 22.30 -8.07
N LEU A 942 6.31 21.86 -7.60
CA LEU A 942 6.41 21.07 -6.37
C LEU A 942 5.94 21.87 -5.15
N TYR A 943 6.36 23.14 -5.05
CA TYR A 943 5.93 24.04 -3.98
C TYR A 943 4.43 24.32 -4.02
N MET A 944 3.90 24.79 -5.16
CA MET A 944 2.49 25.17 -5.27
C MET A 944 1.54 23.99 -5.18
N THR A 945 2.00 22.77 -5.46
CA THR A 945 1.23 21.55 -5.18
C THR A 945 0.90 21.45 -3.70
N GLN A 946 1.87 21.75 -2.83
CA GLN A 946 1.66 21.75 -1.38
C GLN A 946 0.80 22.93 -0.92
N VAL A 947 1.01 24.12 -1.49
CA VAL A 947 0.15 25.29 -1.21
C VAL A 947 -1.31 24.98 -1.51
N ILE A 948 -1.62 24.47 -2.71
CA ILE A 948 -3.00 24.14 -3.13
C ILE A 948 -3.60 23.06 -2.22
N ASN A 949 -2.82 22.04 -1.84
CA ASN A 949 -3.28 20.95 -0.98
C ASN A 949 -3.58 21.41 0.46
N LEU A 950 -2.76 22.30 1.02
CA LEU A 950 -2.85 22.74 2.43
C LEU A 950 -3.78 23.94 2.63
N THR A 951 -3.84 24.88 1.69
CA THR A 951 -4.56 26.16 1.88
C THR A 951 -5.88 26.23 1.11
N LEU A 952 -5.86 25.89 -0.19
CA LEU A 952 -7.02 26.06 -1.08
C LEU A 952 -8.04 24.91 -0.96
N ARG A 953 -7.61 23.74 -0.50
CA ARG A 953 -8.48 22.58 -0.33
C ARG A 953 -9.40 22.76 0.88
N LYS A 954 -10.70 22.54 0.67
CA LYS A 954 -11.72 22.54 1.73
C LYS A 954 -12.57 21.26 1.64
N PRO A 955 -13.04 20.72 2.78
CA PRO A 955 -14.02 19.64 2.74
C PRO A 955 -15.27 20.12 2.00
N MET A 956 -15.97 19.25 1.28
CA MET A 956 -17.34 19.56 0.88
C MET A 956 -18.16 19.74 2.16
N ASP A 957 -18.92 20.81 2.26
CA ASP A 957 -19.87 20.98 3.35
C ASP A 957 -20.78 19.75 3.37
N THR A 958 -20.58 18.87 4.35
CA THR A 958 -21.55 17.85 4.65
C THR A 958 -22.85 18.58 4.93
N PRO A 959 -23.97 18.25 4.25
CA PRO A 959 -25.25 18.76 4.68
C PRO A 959 -25.56 18.10 6.03
N GLU A 960 -25.03 18.66 7.12
CA GLU A 960 -25.50 18.42 8.50
C GLU A 960 -27.00 18.78 8.61
N THR A 961 -27.52 19.53 7.64
CA THR A 961 -28.94 19.70 7.37
C THR A 961 -29.68 18.42 6.96
N LYS A 962 -29.06 17.31 6.51
CA LYS A 962 -29.77 16.05 6.20
C LYS A 962 -30.21 15.25 7.43
N GLN A 963 -29.49 15.33 8.56
CA GLN A 963 -29.98 14.76 9.82
C GLN A 963 -31.09 15.63 10.45
N ARG A 964 -31.02 16.96 10.28
CA ARG A 964 -32.09 17.88 10.66
C ARG A 964 -33.34 17.69 9.78
N TRP A 965 -33.17 17.49 8.47
CA TRP A 965 -34.24 17.18 7.52
C TRP A 965 -34.91 15.82 7.80
N ARG A 966 -34.15 14.76 8.13
CA ARG A 966 -34.78 13.48 8.52
C ARG A 966 -35.56 13.58 9.83
N ARG A 967 -35.14 14.41 10.79
CA ARG A 967 -35.91 14.64 12.04
C ARG A 967 -37.14 15.52 11.81
N GLN A 968 -37.10 16.48 10.89
CA GLN A 968 -38.27 17.31 10.57
C GLN A 968 -39.29 16.61 9.67
N VAL A 969 -38.88 15.68 8.80
CA VAL A 969 -39.80 14.91 7.93
C VAL A 969 -40.36 13.66 8.65
N ALA A 970 -39.71 13.17 9.71
CA ALA A 970 -40.26 12.11 10.57
C ALA A 970 -41.14 12.65 11.73
N GLY A 971 -41.31 13.97 11.84
CA GLY A 971 -42.06 14.62 12.93
C GLY A 971 -43.42 15.20 12.54
N ASN A 972 -43.85 15.10 11.28
CA ASN A 972 -45.09 15.74 10.82
C ASN A 972 -46.04 14.78 10.09
N SER A 973 -46.28 13.62 10.70
CA SER A 973 -47.48 12.82 10.43
C SER A 973 -48.35 12.84 11.69
N ASN A 974 -49.06 13.95 11.88
CA ASN A 974 -50.31 14.10 12.64
C ASN A 974 -50.67 15.58 12.71
N ASN A 975 -51.47 16.06 11.75
CA ASN A 975 -52.71 16.81 12.00
C ASN A 975 -53.22 17.47 10.70
N ASN A 976 -54.52 17.29 10.48
CA ASN A 976 -55.33 17.88 9.41
C ASN A 976 -55.67 19.35 9.71
N HIS A 977 -56.04 20.08 8.64
CA HIS A 977 -56.56 21.47 8.58
C HIS A 977 -55.45 22.54 8.78
N ASP A 978 -55.21 23.51 7.88
CA ASP A 978 -56.13 24.39 7.17
C ASP A 978 -55.58 24.90 5.82
N ARG A 979 -56.46 25.58 5.08
CA ARG A 979 -56.33 26.17 3.74
C ARG A 979 -55.55 27.51 3.67
N ASP A 980 -55.07 27.75 2.45
CA ASP A 980 -54.82 29.01 1.72
C ASP A 980 -53.56 29.86 1.93
N ASN A 981 -52.99 30.24 0.76
CA ASN A 981 -52.12 31.36 0.40
C ASN A 981 -50.78 31.57 1.12
N ASP A 982 -49.66 31.35 0.42
CA ASP A 982 -49.02 32.46 -0.30
C ASP A 982 -47.87 31.96 -1.19
N SER A 983 -47.75 32.65 -2.33
CA SER A 983 -46.73 32.55 -3.36
C SER A 983 -45.50 33.39 -3.03
N ASP A 984 -44.36 33.03 -3.64
CA ASP A 984 -43.05 33.72 -3.65
C ASP A 984 -41.99 33.24 -2.66
N ALA A 985 -41.26 32.18 -3.07
CA ALA A 985 -39.83 32.01 -2.79
C ALA A 985 -39.21 30.93 -3.70
N SER A 986 -39.27 31.11 -5.02
CA SER A 986 -38.50 30.30 -5.97
C SER A 986 -37.05 30.81 -6.06
N SER A 987 -36.24 30.51 -5.05
CA SER A 987 -34.78 30.42 -5.21
C SER A 987 -34.34 29.05 -4.75
N ALA A 988 -34.53 28.07 -5.64
CA ALA A 988 -33.96 26.74 -5.49
C ALA A 988 -32.43 26.84 -5.51
N LEU A 989 -31.82 26.87 -4.34
CA LEU A 989 -30.42 26.55 -4.15
C LEU A 989 -30.27 25.06 -4.51
N ASN A 990 -29.87 24.77 -5.75
CA ASN A 990 -29.48 23.42 -6.13
C ASN A 990 -28.30 23.00 -5.23
N PRO A 991 -28.36 21.85 -4.52
CA PRO A 991 -27.20 21.33 -3.82
C PRO A 991 -26.08 21.07 -4.83
N PRO A 992 -24.79 21.27 -4.48
CA PRO A 992 -23.69 21.02 -5.39
C PRO A 992 -23.77 19.57 -5.89
N SER A 993 -23.82 19.41 -7.20
CA SER A 993 -23.87 18.10 -7.86
C SER A 993 -22.66 17.27 -7.43
N GLN A 994 -22.90 16.19 -6.70
CA GLN A 994 -21.87 15.25 -6.27
C GLN A 994 -21.21 14.64 -7.51
N GLN A 995 -19.94 14.95 -7.76
CA GLN A 995 -19.21 14.45 -8.92
C GLN A 995 -18.80 12.99 -8.68
N ASN A 996 -19.24 12.10 -9.57
CA ASN A 996 -18.95 10.67 -9.52
C ASN A 996 -17.83 10.31 -10.50
N PHE A 997 -16.91 9.46 -10.07
CA PHE A 997 -15.83 8.90 -10.86
C PHE A 997 -16.04 7.39 -11.01
N THR A 998 -15.81 6.89 -12.21
CA THR A 998 -15.82 5.44 -12.49
C THR A 998 -14.38 4.95 -12.50
N GLY A 999 -14.16 3.78 -11.91
CA GLY A 999 -12.86 3.14 -11.87
C GLY A 999 -12.97 1.63 -11.88
N THR A 1000 -11.83 0.98 -11.75
CA THR A 1000 -11.70 -0.48 -11.76
C THR A 1000 -11.03 -0.96 -10.49
N LEU A 1001 -11.53 -2.06 -9.97
CA LEU A 1001 -11.07 -2.75 -8.78
C LEU A 1001 -10.47 -4.07 -9.23
N HIS A 1002 -9.16 -4.24 -9.06
CA HIS A 1002 -8.50 -5.51 -9.37
C HIS A 1002 -8.37 -6.36 -8.10
N ILE A 1003 -8.92 -7.58 -8.15
CA ILE A 1003 -8.84 -8.58 -7.08
C ILE A 1003 -8.18 -9.84 -7.65
N ALA A 1004 -7.09 -10.31 -7.04
CA ALA A 1004 -6.55 -11.62 -7.38
C ALA A 1004 -7.47 -12.72 -6.82
N THR A 1005 -8.06 -13.53 -7.71
CA THR A 1005 -8.98 -14.61 -7.36
C THR A 1005 -8.38 -15.97 -7.71
N PRO A 1006 -8.40 -16.96 -6.80
CA PRO A 1006 -7.84 -18.28 -7.10
C PRO A 1006 -8.71 -19.00 -8.13
N ARG A 1007 -8.09 -19.43 -9.25
CA ARG A 1007 -8.76 -20.16 -10.31
C ARG A 1007 -8.15 -21.54 -10.53
N LEU A 1008 -9.01 -22.51 -10.84
CA LEU A 1008 -8.57 -23.85 -11.22
C LEU A 1008 -8.00 -23.82 -12.65
N LYS A 1009 -6.78 -24.30 -12.83
CA LYS A 1009 -6.07 -24.36 -14.11
C LYS A 1009 -5.62 -25.80 -14.38
N SER A 1010 -5.77 -26.24 -15.63
CA SER A 1010 -5.28 -27.56 -16.06
C SER A 1010 -3.78 -27.52 -16.32
N ASN A 1011 -3.04 -28.45 -15.72
CA ASN A 1011 -1.59 -28.56 -15.90
C ASN A 1011 -1.26 -29.30 -17.21
N PHE A 1012 -0.44 -28.67 -18.05
CA PHE A 1012 -0.06 -29.18 -19.36
C PHE A 1012 0.66 -30.54 -19.29
N GLY A 1013 1.57 -30.73 -18.33
CA GLY A 1013 2.40 -31.95 -18.24
C GLY A 1013 1.57 -33.21 -17.99
N PRO A 1014 0.81 -33.29 -16.88
CA PRO A 1014 -0.07 -34.41 -16.57
C PRO A 1014 -1.15 -34.63 -17.63
N LYS A 1015 -1.70 -33.56 -18.23
CA LYS A 1015 -2.64 -33.65 -19.37
C LYS A 1015 -2.03 -34.39 -20.56
N LEU A 1016 -0.82 -34.01 -20.98
CA LEU A 1016 -0.14 -34.66 -22.10
C LEU A 1016 0.16 -36.13 -21.79
N ALA A 1017 0.64 -36.43 -20.58
CA ALA A 1017 0.89 -37.80 -20.14
C ALA A 1017 -0.38 -38.66 -20.14
N LEU A 1018 -1.51 -38.12 -19.66
CA LEU A 1018 -2.82 -38.81 -19.72
C LEU A 1018 -3.25 -39.11 -21.16
N GLN A 1019 -3.14 -38.13 -22.07
CA GLN A 1019 -3.49 -38.33 -23.48
C GLN A 1019 -2.63 -39.41 -24.14
N LEU A 1020 -1.32 -39.43 -23.87
CA LEU A 1020 -0.40 -40.44 -24.37
C LEU A 1020 -0.73 -41.84 -23.82
N ILE A 1021 -0.96 -41.96 -22.50
CA ILE A 1021 -1.32 -43.25 -21.88
C ILE A 1021 -2.64 -43.77 -22.47
N LEU A 1022 -3.67 -42.92 -22.58
CA LEU A 1022 -4.97 -43.30 -23.15
C LEU A 1022 -4.84 -43.71 -24.62
N ALA A 1023 -4.05 -43.00 -25.43
CA ALA A 1023 -3.81 -43.36 -26.83
C ALA A 1023 -3.09 -44.71 -26.96
N VAL A 1024 -2.05 -44.94 -26.15
CA VAL A 1024 -1.32 -46.22 -26.10
C VAL A 1024 -2.26 -47.36 -25.70
N MET A 1025 -3.12 -47.15 -24.71
CA MET A 1025 -4.13 -48.14 -24.30
C MET A 1025 -5.07 -48.50 -25.45
N VAL A 1026 -5.60 -47.52 -26.18
CA VAL A 1026 -6.49 -47.76 -27.34
C VAL A 1026 -5.78 -48.56 -28.43
N ILE A 1027 -4.55 -48.17 -28.79
CA ILE A 1027 -3.77 -48.86 -29.83
C ILE A 1027 -3.50 -50.32 -29.44
N LEU A 1028 -3.04 -50.55 -28.20
CA LEU A 1028 -2.73 -51.89 -27.71
C LEU A 1028 -3.99 -52.74 -27.53
N GLY A 1029 -5.09 -52.16 -27.07
CA GLY A 1029 -6.38 -52.85 -26.97
C GLY A 1029 -6.92 -53.27 -28.34
N CYS A 1030 -6.81 -52.39 -29.35
CA CYS A 1030 -7.19 -52.73 -30.73
C CYS A 1030 -6.31 -53.86 -31.29
N LEU A 1031 -5.00 -53.83 -31.04
CA LEU A 1031 -4.07 -54.88 -31.43
C LEU A 1031 -4.40 -56.23 -30.75
N ALA A 1032 -4.79 -56.20 -29.47
CA ALA A 1032 -5.22 -57.40 -28.74
C ALA A 1032 -6.47 -58.02 -29.37
N VAL A 1033 -7.48 -57.20 -29.68
CA VAL A 1033 -8.75 -57.66 -30.28
C VAL A 1033 -8.53 -58.18 -31.71
N PHE A 1034 -7.69 -57.49 -32.50
CA PHE A 1034 -7.37 -57.88 -33.88
C PHE A 1034 -6.65 -59.24 -33.93
N THR A 1035 -5.63 -59.42 -33.08
CA THR A 1035 -4.87 -60.68 -33.04
C THR A 1035 -5.70 -61.87 -32.56
N MET A 1036 -6.69 -61.64 -31.69
CA MET A 1036 -7.65 -62.64 -31.23
C MET A 1036 -8.65 -63.06 -32.33
N GLN A 1037 -8.85 -62.27 -33.40
CA GLN A 1037 -9.92 -62.44 -34.40
C GLN A 1037 -11.28 -62.75 -33.73
N VAL A 1038 -11.66 -61.95 -32.73
CA VAL A 1038 -13.02 -61.99 -32.18
C VAL A 1038 -13.97 -61.60 -33.31
N PRO A 1039 -15.03 -62.37 -33.62
CA PRO A 1039 -15.90 -62.09 -34.76
C PRO A 1039 -16.63 -60.76 -34.58
N LEU A 1040 -16.08 -59.73 -35.19
CA LEU A 1040 -16.68 -58.43 -35.44
C LEU A 1040 -17.09 -58.45 -36.90
N ASP A 1041 -18.39 -58.42 -37.18
CA ASP A 1041 -18.86 -58.27 -38.56
C ASP A 1041 -18.27 -56.97 -39.13
N ASP A 1042 -17.82 -57.01 -40.38
CA ASP A 1042 -16.99 -56.02 -41.09
C ASP A 1042 -17.48 -54.56 -41.07
N ALA A 1043 -18.72 -54.29 -40.63
CA ALA A 1043 -19.34 -52.97 -40.65
C ALA A 1043 -18.75 -51.97 -39.62
N SER A 1044 -18.25 -52.42 -38.47
CA SER A 1044 -17.71 -51.52 -37.42
C SER A 1044 -16.26 -51.11 -37.67
N PHE A 1045 -15.51 -51.92 -38.43
CA PHE A 1045 -14.08 -51.71 -38.69
C PHE A 1045 -13.86 -50.60 -39.72
N SER A 1046 -14.79 -50.45 -40.66
CA SER A 1046 -14.77 -49.38 -41.66
C SER A 1046 -14.87 -48.00 -41.02
N LEU A 1047 -15.59 -47.85 -39.89
CA LEU A 1047 -15.78 -46.55 -39.21
C LEU A 1047 -14.54 -46.10 -38.39
N LEU A 1048 -13.79 -47.05 -37.81
CA LEU A 1048 -12.56 -46.78 -37.05
C LEU A 1048 -11.36 -46.45 -37.96
N LEU A 1049 -11.25 -47.10 -39.12
CA LEU A 1049 -10.24 -46.76 -40.15
C LEU A 1049 -10.59 -45.48 -40.93
N PHE A 1050 -11.87 -45.16 -41.14
CA PHE A 1050 -12.27 -43.90 -41.79
C PHE A 1050 -11.92 -42.66 -40.96
N MET A 1051 -11.96 -42.75 -39.62
CA MET A 1051 -11.56 -41.63 -38.75
C MET A 1051 -10.05 -41.39 -38.77
N TYR A 1052 -9.22 -42.43 -38.87
CA TYR A 1052 -7.76 -42.29 -38.97
C TYR A 1052 -7.31 -41.73 -40.34
N SER A 1053 -8.00 -42.07 -41.43
CA SER A 1053 -7.64 -41.58 -42.78
C SER A 1053 -8.02 -40.11 -43.03
N ARG A 1054 -8.90 -39.50 -42.23
CA ARG A 1054 -9.32 -38.09 -42.44
C ARG A 1054 -8.41 -37.08 -41.73
N GLU A 1055 -7.58 -37.51 -40.78
CA GLU A 1055 -6.61 -36.65 -40.08
C GLU A 1055 -5.23 -36.57 -40.77
N SER A 1056 -4.85 -37.53 -41.62
CA SER A 1056 -3.56 -37.49 -42.33
C SER A 1056 -3.53 -36.57 -43.57
N LYS A 1057 -4.64 -35.89 -43.91
CA LYS A 1057 -4.75 -35.03 -45.11
C LYS A 1057 -4.86 -33.53 -44.84
N LYS A 1058 -4.59 -33.07 -43.61
CA LYS A 1058 -4.34 -31.64 -43.32
C LYS A 1058 -2.87 -31.42 -42.97
N ARG A 1059 -2.09 -31.23 -44.04
CA ARG A 1059 -0.87 -30.44 -44.19
C ARG A 1059 -0.46 -29.66 -42.92
N PHE A 1060 0.52 -30.19 -42.18
CA PHE A 1060 1.31 -29.43 -41.20
C PHE A 1060 2.36 -28.63 -41.99
N ASP A 1061 2.09 -27.34 -42.22
CA ASP A 1061 3.13 -26.38 -42.60
C ASP A 1061 3.88 -25.97 -41.32
N LEU A 1062 5.07 -26.55 -41.14
CA LEU A 1062 6.04 -26.09 -40.15
C LEU A 1062 6.75 -24.84 -40.70
N ARG A 1063 6.29 -23.66 -40.29
CA ARG A 1063 7.12 -22.46 -40.13
C ARG A 1063 6.65 -21.72 -38.89
N PHE A 1064 7.49 -21.66 -37.86
CA PHE A 1064 8.07 -20.41 -37.37
C PHE A 1064 9.03 -20.70 -36.20
N PHE A 1065 10.24 -20.17 -36.35
CA PHE A 1065 11.15 -19.78 -35.28
C PHE A 1065 10.61 -18.54 -34.57
#